data_AF-A0A3E2GXS5-F1
#
_entry.id   AF-A0A3E2GXS5-F1
#
_cell.length_a   1.000
_cell.length_b   1.000
_cell.length_c   1.000
_cell.angle_alpha   90.00
_cell.angle_beta   90.00
_cell.angle_gamma   90.00
#
_symmetry.space_group_name_H-M   'P 1'
#
loop_
_entity.id
_entity.type
_entity.pdbx_description
1 polymer ?
#
loop_
_entity_poly.entity_id
_entity_poly.type
_entity_poly.pdbx_seq_one_letter_code
_entity_poly.pdbx_strand_id
1 'polypeptide(L)'
;MILFRSAEDVNPAGAQVAVLLVGLSQTVRATIHRPLFGASLRITIPEYVVLKPTLQMTKMLAIVIKLPNLNKTALQSAIMSESTNRQVYRRSKGSLQLFTEPIQSLKSYDVLIKVQAVSLNWKDGAILTGRFPWPTLDTGIPGTEFAGEVIQVGDSVKLFKVGSKVVSMIDLLCNTGNEIEFEAVGQSIDGTLATHLVLPQHALVEVPDYLSWEEASILACAGLTAWNAVDAYHTLAGKTVLIQGTGGVSSVCLLLATKLGARIIITSSSDEKLEKAKTLGATLTINYKTLPNWEVEVMRLTEGIGADIVIDQGGASTLLQSVRSLKKRGSVSQVGLLTTKSKGDFRELGILLISKACHINGIQVGTKADFENFVSFLKATKMRFDTIIDQVFDFQEANKAFDYLIGGNAFGKVVIKLYTGDDDGDCVWRCATMAETQLHIPNSENIVRVRIVDTRCWFTIKAESFIEPAALGQEFFEVPDLAFLIEHEVSGKKLMFDLGVRKDYWNLPAVVLSRLGGGVSIPSLRVAQDATEVLEENGIGLAQIGNVALFPPSTSLIVGPGFKASPTLMPGYPNHPNSPVPADAFANRELREIDFSTSALTIGGFRAVDFFLDGSFYLLDTPGHCTGHICGLACTTPEPESTFVFLGGDICHFAGCFRPSPSYPLPNPIHEQVLDQDDFFPVPCPASIFTDHHPQAATTQNSSFDSRTTPFHKISTKSSSAYTHPQIAQQSVDRLVQFDASPSVLVCFAHDPSLARYLPTMNSNPDLDLNAWKSSGWKERCHWDWLNLLPRGDLPGRKPVLDGYWRDGKPWHDARECLIARSGNVKGSGL
;
A
#
# COMPACT_ATOMS: atom_id res chain seq x y z
N MET A 1 -19.86 -3.86 0.43
CA MET A 1 -20.75 -3.78 1.62
C MET A 1 -21.16 -5.14 2.25
N ILE A 2 -20.90 -6.27 1.58
CA ILE A 2 -20.85 -7.70 2.04
C ILE A 2 -21.20 -8.02 3.53
N LEU A 3 -22.22 -8.89 3.79
CA LEU A 3 -22.77 -9.30 5.14
C LEU A 3 -23.42 -10.77 5.30
N PHE A 4 -23.12 -11.99 5.91
CA PHE A 4 -22.31 -12.98 6.77
C PHE A 4 -22.43 -13.17 8.35
N ARG A 5 -22.29 -14.39 8.95
CA ARG A 5 -22.00 -14.68 10.41
C ARG A 5 -21.49 -16.10 10.71
N SER A 6 -20.83 -16.29 11.86
CA SER A 6 -20.60 -17.58 12.52
C SER A 6 -20.81 -17.49 14.05
N ALA A 7 -21.22 -18.60 14.66
CA ALA A 7 -21.16 -18.89 16.11
C ALA A 7 -21.27 -20.42 16.30
N GLU A 8 -20.90 -20.89 17.49
CA GLU A 8 -20.91 -22.30 17.89
C GLU A 8 -22.13 -22.65 18.78
N ASP A 9 -22.33 -23.94 19.05
CA ASP A 9 -23.22 -24.51 20.09
C ASP A 9 -24.74 -24.24 20.04
N VAL A 10 -25.41 -24.58 18.93
CA VAL A 10 -26.73 -25.26 18.97
C VAL A 10 -26.88 -26.26 17.80
N ASN A 11 -27.02 -27.56 18.13
CA ASN A 11 -27.69 -28.69 17.45
C ASN A 11 -27.74 -28.79 15.88
N PRO A 12 -27.53 -29.97 15.25
CA PRO A 12 -27.37 -30.08 13.81
C PRO A 12 -28.70 -29.98 13.01
N ALA A 13 -29.02 -28.77 12.55
CA ALA A 13 -29.92 -28.50 11.44
C ALA A 13 -29.35 -27.33 10.62
N GLY A 14 -29.32 -27.46 9.28
CA GLY A 14 -28.49 -26.60 8.42
C GLY A 14 -28.82 -25.11 8.47
N ALA A 15 -27.87 -24.30 8.94
CA ALA A 15 -27.94 -22.84 8.91
C ALA A 15 -27.24 -22.27 7.66
N GLN A 16 -27.99 -21.50 6.86
CA GLN A 16 -27.49 -20.82 5.67
C GLN A 16 -27.13 -19.37 5.99
N VAL A 17 -26.10 -18.85 5.35
CA VAL A 17 -25.55 -17.52 5.60
C VAL A 17 -25.37 -16.82 4.25
N ALA A 18 -26.02 -15.70 4.01
CA ALA A 18 -25.79 -14.90 2.78
C ALA A 18 -24.78 -13.80 3.08
N VAL A 19 -24.08 -13.26 2.07
CA VAL A 19 -23.36 -11.98 2.12
C VAL A 19 -24.14 -10.95 1.30
N LEU A 20 -24.56 -9.83 1.90
CA LEU A 20 -25.23 -8.74 1.16
C LEU A 20 -24.24 -7.64 0.74
N LEU A 21 -24.08 -7.39 -0.56
CA LEU A 21 -23.55 -6.12 -1.07
C LEU A 21 -24.73 -5.21 -1.45
N VAL A 22 -24.90 -4.04 -0.80
CA VAL A 22 -26.18 -3.29 -0.86
C VAL A 22 -26.41 -2.56 -2.18
N GLY A 23 -26.91 -3.32 -3.15
CA GLY A 23 -27.91 -2.89 -4.12
C GLY A 23 -29.31 -2.74 -3.49
N LEU A 24 -29.44 -1.85 -2.49
CA LEU A 24 -30.64 -1.16 -1.96
C LEU A 24 -32.05 -1.84 -2.00
N SER A 25 -32.86 -1.80 -0.93
CA SER A 25 -34.31 -2.14 -0.97
C SER A 25 -35.18 -1.34 0.02
N GLN A 26 -36.54 -1.44 0.00
CA GLN A 26 -37.39 -0.92 1.09
C GLN A 26 -38.92 -1.26 1.16
N THR A 27 -39.39 -1.53 2.39
CA THR A 27 -40.71 -1.85 3.02
C THR A 27 -42.10 -1.71 2.37
N VAL A 28 -43.02 -2.54 2.92
CA VAL A 28 -44.46 -2.25 3.18
C VAL A 28 -44.78 -2.53 4.69
N ARG A 29 -45.95 -2.10 5.21
CA ARG A 29 -46.26 -1.92 6.67
C ARG A 29 -46.91 -3.10 7.44
N ALA A 30 -46.30 -3.47 8.56
CA ALA A 30 -46.81 -3.64 9.94
C ALA A 30 -48.14 -4.36 10.32
N THR A 31 -48.08 -5.18 11.39
CA THR A 31 -48.99 -5.19 12.59
C THR A 31 -48.29 -5.94 13.76
N ILE A 32 -48.74 -5.78 15.02
CA ILE A 32 -48.00 -6.10 16.27
C ILE A 32 -48.74 -7.16 17.12
N HIS A 33 -48.02 -8.03 17.87
CA HIS A 33 -48.38 -8.45 19.25
C HIS A 33 -47.17 -9.07 20.02
N ARG A 34 -47.33 -9.34 21.32
CA ARG A 34 -46.33 -9.62 22.39
C ARG A 34 -47.01 -10.51 23.47
N PRO A 35 -46.33 -11.02 24.53
CA PRO A 35 -45.02 -11.69 24.69
C PRO A 35 -45.16 -13.06 25.44
N LEU A 36 -44.07 -13.71 25.92
CA LEU A 36 -43.80 -14.07 27.34
C LEU A 36 -42.86 -15.29 27.58
N PHE A 37 -42.06 -15.20 28.67
CA PHE A 37 -41.29 -16.22 29.42
C PHE A 37 -40.33 -17.20 28.66
N GLY A 38 -39.27 -17.74 29.26
CA GLY A 38 -38.65 -17.47 30.57
C GLY A 38 -38.33 -18.72 31.41
N ALA A 39 -37.10 -19.26 31.33
CA ALA A 39 -36.59 -20.30 32.23
C ALA A 39 -35.05 -20.32 32.27
N SER A 40 -34.48 -20.88 33.34
CA SER A 40 -33.03 -21.01 33.57
C SER A 40 -32.67 -22.45 33.98
N LEU A 41 -31.49 -22.97 33.57
CA LEU A 41 -31.01 -24.29 33.98
C LEU A 41 -29.54 -24.27 34.41
N ARG A 42 -29.21 -25.05 35.45
CA ARG A 42 -27.83 -25.38 35.89
C ARG A 42 -27.61 -26.87 35.68
N ILE A 43 -26.43 -27.28 35.19
CA ILE A 43 -25.95 -28.67 35.25
C ILE A 43 -24.46 -28.68 35.68
N THR A 44 -24.04 -29.75 36.35
CA THR A 44 -22.74 -29.93 37.03
C THR A 44 -21.82 -30.89 36.24
N ILE A 45 -20.50 -30.83 36.46
CA ILE A 45 -19.48 -31.68 35.79
C ILE A 45 -18.90 -32.73 36.76
N PRO A 46 -18.73 -33.98 36.30
CA PRO A 46 -17.52 -34.81 36.52
C PRO A 46 -16.86 -35.19 35.16
N GLU A 47 -15.53 -35.19 34.97
CA GLU A 47 -14.56 -36.29 35.28
C GLU A 47 -14.85 -37.63 34.55
N TYR A 48 -13.93 -38.34 33.87
CA TYR A 48 -12.45 -38.28 33.71
C TYR A 48 -12.04 -39.03 32.41
N VAL A 49 -11.06 -38.56 31.59
CA VAL A 49 -10.32 -39.43 30.61
C VAL A 49 -8.84 -39.00 30.45
N VAL A 50 -7.98 -40.01 30.29
CA VAL A 50 -6.50 -40.02 30.21
C VAL A 50 -5.89 -39.29 29.00
N LEU A 51 -4.72 -38.67 29.18
CA LEU A 51 -3.86 -38.08 28.12
C LEU A 51 -2.77 -39.05 27.60
N LYS A 52 -2.35 -38.87 26.34
CA LYS A 52 -1.12 -39.45 25.74
C LYS A 52 -0.30 -38.38 25.00
N PRO A 53 1.02 -38.59 24.78
CA PRO A 53 1.96 -37.48 24.55
C PRO A 53 2.15 -37.08 23.08
N THR A 54 1.18 -36.34 22.52
CA THR A 54 1.39 -35.54 21.30
C THR A 54 0.46 -34.32 21.28
N LEU A 55 0.94 -33.18 21.80
CA LEU A 55 0.23 -31.90 21.78
C LEU A 55 1.16 -30.80 21.25
N GLN A 56 0.73 -30.06 20.22
CA GLN A 56 1.37 -28.81 19.80
C GLN A 56 1.11 -27.71 20.84
N MET A 57 2.06 -26.77 20.98
CA MET A 57 2.08 -25.76 22.06
C MET A 57 0.80 -24.94 22.21
N THR A 58 0.08 -24.66 21.13
CA THR A 58 -1.14 -23.83 21.10
C THR A 58 -2.22 -24.32 22.07
N LYS A 59 -2.33 -25.64 22.30
CA LYS A 59 -3.33 -26.21 23.25
C LYS A 59 -2.92 -26.12 24.72
N MET A 60 -1.68 -25.73 25.03
CA MET A 60 -1.20 -25.62 26.42
C MET A 60 -1.69 -24.33 27.11
N LEU A 61 -1.87 -23.24 26.34
CA LEU A 61 -2.26 -21.93 26.86
C LEU A 61 -3.65 -21.95 27.53
N ALA A 62 -4.59 -22.74 26.99
CA ALA A 62 -5.95 -22.87 27.50
C ALA A 62 -6.05 -23.58 28.88
N ILE A 63 -5.04 -24.35 29.26
CA ILE A 63 -5.03 -25.13 30.52
C ILE A 63 -4.39 -24.34 31.66
N VAL A 64 -3.33 -23.56 31.37
CA VAL A 64 -2.56 -22.81 32.39
C VAL A 64 -3.39 -21.70 33.07
N ILE A 65 -4.37 -21.13 32.38
CA ILE A 65 -5.19 -19.98 32.85
C ILE A 65 -6.08 -20.32 34.08
N LYS A 66 -6.19 -21.59 34.49
CA LYS A 66 -7.02 -22.02 35.65
C LYS A 66 -6.25 -22.42 36.92
N LEU A 67 -4.93 -22.22 37.00
CA LEU A 67 -4.14 -22.54 38.21
C LEU A 67 -3.75 -21.26 39.00
N PRO A 68 -4.09 -21.11 40.30
CA PRO A 68 -4.01 -19.80 40.99
C PRO A 68 -2.62 -19.21 41.26
N ASN A 69 -1.54 -20.00 41.17
CA ASN A 69 -0.24 -19.68 41.79
C ASN A 69 0.95 -19.60 40.80
N LEU A 70 0.71 -19.29 39.52
CA LEU A 70 1.80 -19.06 38.55
C LEU A 70 2.16 -17.57 38.42
N ASN A 71 3.46 -17.27 38.51
CA ASN A 71 3.99 -15.91 38.54
C ASN A 71 3.88 -15.25 37.15
N LYS A 72 2.96 -14.27 37.01
CA LYS A 72 2.58 -13.67 35.72
C LYS A 72 3.75 -13.10 34.92
N THR A 73 4.77 -12.55 35.59
CA THR A 73 5.97 -11.98 34.95
C THR A 73 6.70 -13.01 34.09
N ALA A 74 6.73 -14.28 34.51
CA ALA A 74 7.38 -15.36 33.78
C ALA A 74 6.56 -15.90 32.59
N LEU A 75 5.25 -15.62 32.54
CA LEU A 75 4.42 -15.94 31.38
C LEU A 75 4.45 -14.83 30.32
N GLN A 76 4.52 -13.56 30.72
CA GLN A 76 4.65 -12.45 29.76
C GLN A 76 6.00 -12.55 29.00
N SER A 77 7.09 -12.90 29.68
CA SER A 77 8.38 -13.18 29.03
C SER A 77 8.40 -14.40 28.10
N ALA A 78 7.39 -15.28 28.17
CA ALA A 78 7.26 -16.47 27.34
C ALA A 78 6.26 -16.31 26.18
N ILE A 79 5.47 -15.23 26.17
CA ILE A 79 4.51 -14.91 25.09
C ILE A 79 5.06 -13.80 24.19
N MET A 80 5.90 -12.90 24.71
CA MET A 80 6.57 -11.84 23.93
C MET A 80 7.83 -12.31 23.18
N SER A 81 8.08 -13.61 23.06
CA SER A 81 9.21 -14.12 22.26
C SER A 81 8.84 -14.16 20.77
N GLU A 82 8.69 -12.97 20.16
CA GLU A 82 9.08 -12.81 18.76
C GLU A 82 10.54 -13.31 18.61
N SER A 83 10.86 -13.84 17.43
CA SER A 83 12.05 -14.67 17.15
C SER A 83 13.25 -14.39 18.06
N THR A 84 13.69 -15.38 18.84
CA THR A 84 14.90 -15.30 19.67
C THR A 84 16.18 -15.03 18.87
N ASN A 85 16.09 -15.06 17.53
CA ASN A 85 17.17 -14.72 16.61
C ASN A 85 16.78 -13.59 15.65
N ARG A 86 17.74 -12.74 15.35
CA ARG A 86 17.71 -11.72 14.29
C ARG A 86 18.49 -12.19 13.06
N GLN A 87 18.04 -11.78 11.88
CA GLN A 87 18.85 -11.78 10.67
C GLN A 87 19.72 -10.51 10.63
N VAL A 88 21.01 -10.63 10.29
CA VAL A 88 21.98 -9.53 10.16
C VAL A 88 22.87 -9.73 8.94
N TYR A 89 23.30 -8.65 8.30
CA TYR A 89 24.44 -8.71 7.37
C TYR A 89 25.74 -8.36 8.09
N ARG A 90 26.85 -9.04 7.77
CA ARG A 90 28.20 -8.68 8.22
C ARG A 90 29.14 -8.47 7.03
N ARG A 91 30.11 -7.56 7.21
CA ARG A 91 31.19 -7.33 6.25
C ARG A 91 32.10 -8.56 6.14
N SER A 92 32.41 -8.98 4.92
CA SER A 92 33.29 -10.11 4.63
C SER A 92 34.07 -9.87 3.33
N LYS A 93 35.37 -9.52 3.45
CA LYS A 93 36.31 -9.36 2.32
C LYS A 93 35.81 -8.47 1.15
N GLY A 94 35.05 -7.42 1.45
CA GLY A 94 34.54 -6.46 0.45
C GLY A 94 33.12 -6.74 -0.06
N SER A 95 32.46 -7.81 0.41
CA SER A 95 31.02 -8.05 0.21
C SER A 95 30.29 -8.25 1.54
N LEU A 96 28.97 -8.43 1.49
CA LEU A 96 28.11 -8.66 2.64
C LEU A 96 27.60 -10.10 2.67
N GLN A 97 27.66 -10.73 3.85
CA GLN A 97 27.15 -12.08 4.10
C GLN A 97 26.04 -12.02 5.15
N LEU A 98 24.94 -12.76 4.91
CA LEU A 98 23.78 -12.83 5.80
C LEU A 98 23.98 -13.91 6.86
N PHE A 99 23.67 -13.60 8.11
CA PHE A 99 23.77 -14.48 9.27
C PHE A 99 22.50 -14.41 10.13
N THR A 100 22.16 -15.53 10.76
CA THR A 100 21.18 -15.59 11.84
C THR A 100 21.92 -15.59 13.18
N GLU A 101 21.65 -14.60 14.04
CA GLU A 101 22.27 -14.43 15.36
C GLU A 101 21.19 -14.36 16.45
N PRO A 102 21.44 -14.75 17.71
CA PRO A 102 20.51 -14.47 18.80
C PRO A 102 20.30 -12.96 18.97
N ILE A 103 19.09 -12.55 19.38
CA ILE A 103 18.81 -11.17 19.80
C ILE A 103 19.60 -10.87 21.09
N GLN A 104 20.16 -9.66 21.17
CA GLN A 104 20.95 -9.21 22.32
C GLN A 104 20.07 -9.03 23.57
N SER A 105 20.60 -9.34 24.76
CA SER A 105 19.83 -9.23 26.00
C SER A 105 19.53 -7.77 26.38
N LEU A 106 18.25 -7.43 26.41
CA LEU A 106 17.72 -6.10 26.73
C LEU A 106 18.09 -5.69 28.18
N LYS A 107 18.81 -4.57 28.34
CA LYS A 107 19.11 -3.98 29.66
C LYS A 107 18.03 -2.99 30.09
N SER A 108 18.04 -2.59 31.35
CA SER A 108 17.01 -1.72 31.97
C SER A 108 16.78 -0.38 31.24
N TYR A 109 17.79 0.19 30.58
CA TYR A 109 17.71 1.47 29.85
C TYR A 109 17.67 1.30 28.32
N ASP A 110 17.69 0.05 27.84
CA ASP A 110 17.75 -0.30 26.43
C ASP A 110 16.34 -0.50 25.85
N VAL A 111 16.23 -0.39 24.53
CA VAL A 111 15.01 -0.52 23.75
C VAL A 111 15.27 -1.53 22.62
N LEU A 112 14.38 -2.51 22.46
CA LEU A 112 14.38 -3.46 21.34
C LEU A 112 13.53 -2.90 20.21
N ILE A 113 14.11 -2.84 19.01
CA ILE A 113 13.55 -2.16 17.85
C ILE A 113 13.51 -3.13 16.67
N LYS A 114 12.32 -3.33 16.10
CA LYS A 114 12.09 -3.97 14.79
C LYS A 114 12.50 -2.96 13.72
N VAL A 115 13.56 -3.26 12.98
CA VAL A 115 14.07 -2.34 11.94
C VAL A 115 13.21 -2.50 10.69
N GLN A 116 12.64 -1.40 10.22
CA GLN A 116 11.74 -1.39 9.06
C GLN A 116 12.48 -0.92 7.79
N ALA A 117 13.38 0.07 7.89
CA ALA A 117 14.20 0.52 6.76
C ALA A 117 15.60 1.02 7.17
N VAL A 118 16.58 0.83 6.29
CA VAL A 118 17.99 1.24 6.44
C VAL A 118 18.41 2.03 5.21
N SER A 119 18.79 3.31 5.35
CA SER A 119 19.28 4.08 4.22
C SER A 119 20.80 4.18 4.18
N LEU A 120 21.37 4.05 2.98
CA LEU A 120 22.81 3.95 2.79
C LEU A 120 23.43 5.32 2.52
N ASN A 121 24.67 5.50 2.98
CA ASN A 121 25.49 6.69 2.77
C ASN A 121 26.81 6.31 2.13
N TRP A 122 27.48 7.28 1.50
CA TRP A 122 28.83 7.07 0.96
C TRP A 122 29.80 6.46 1.98
N LYS A 123 29.65 6.79 3.28
CA LYS A 123 30.35 6.15 4.40
C LYS A 123 30.26 4.63 4.37
N ASP A 124 29.07 4.06 4.21
CA ASP A 124 28.84 2.62 4.28
C ASP A 124 29.59 1.88 3.15
N GLY A 125 29.49 2.38 1.92
CA GLY A 125 30.25 1.87 0.78
C GLY A 125 31.75 2.11 0.87
N ALA A 126 32.18 3.24 1.45
CA ALA A 126 33.60 3.54 1.69
C ALA A 126 34.21 2.61 2.75
N ILE A 127 33.47 2.24 3.80
CA ILE A 127 33.90 1.26 4.79
C ILE A 127 33.97 -0.14 4.15
N LEU A 128 32.94 -0.58 3.43
CA LEU A 128 32.94 -1.88 2.75
C LEU A 128 34.10 -2.04 1.75
N THR A 129 34.48 -0.96 1.07
CA THR A 129 35.57 -0.96 0.07
C THR A 129 36.95 -0.59 0.63
N GLY A 130 37.11 -0.44 1.95
CA GLY A 130 38.39 -0.10 2.59
C GLY A 130 38.93 1.29 2.22
N ARG A 131 38.05 2.22 1.83
CA ARG A 131 38.36 3.60 1.42
C ARG A 131 38.09 4.64 2.51
N PHE A 132 37.43 4.25 3.59
CA PHE A 132 37.12 5.15 4.71
C PHE A 132 38.41 5.47 5.51
N PRO A 133 38.68 6.74 5.86
CA PRO A 133 40.01 7.15 6.34
C PRO A 133 40.25 6.96 7.85
N TRP A 134 39.27 6.43 8.59
CA TRP A 134 39.33 6.21 10.04
C TRP A 134 39.13 4.73 10.40
N PRO A 135 39.54 4.28 11.60
CA PRO A 135 39.35 2.91 12.06
C PRO A 135 37.88 2.43 12.03
N THR A 136 37.72 1.14 11.72
CA THR A 136 36.44 0.43 11.53
C THR A 136 36.55 -1.01 12.02
N LEU A 137 35.45 -1.61 12.48
CA LEU A 137 35.38 -3.06 12.73
C LEU A 137 35.52 -3.86 11.42
N ASP A 138 36.44 -4.83 11.38
CA ASP A 138 36.69 -5.67 10.19
C ASP A 138 35.45 -6.43 9.71
N THR A 139 34.68 -7.01 10.64
CA THR A 139 33.51 -7.88 10.38
C THR A 139 32.21 -7.36 11.00
N GLY A 140 32.15 -6.05 11.27
CA GLY A 140 30.95 -5.40 11.81
C GLY A 140 29.73 -5.49 10.86
N ILE A 141 28.54 -5.37 11.43
CA ILE A 141 27.30 -5.12 10.69
C ILE A 141 27.43 -3.76 9.97
N PRO A 142 27.06 -3.61 8.68
CA PRO A 142 27.12 -2.36 7.96
C PRO A 142 25.83 -1.53 8.16
N GLY A 143 25.75 -0.34 7.56
CA GLY A 143 24.62 0.57 7.70
C GLY A 143 24.82 1.52 8.88
N THR A 144 24.67 2.82 8.62
CA THR A 144 24.94 3.89 9.57
C THR A 144 23.65 4.50 10.16
N GLU A 145 22.51 4.39 9.45
CA GLU A 145 21.22 4.94 9.87
C GLU A 145 20.06 4.01 9.52
N PHE A 146 18.91 4.20 10.17
CA PHE A 146 17.71 3.38 10.01
C PHE A 146 16.47 4.10 10.54
N ALA A 147 15.29 3.53 10.26
CA ALA A 147 14.07 3.75 11.02
C ALA A 147 13.43 2.41 11.41
N GLY A 148 12.82 2.36 12.59
CA GLY A 148 12.19 1.15 13.11
C GLY A 148 11.16 1.43 14.19
N GLU A 149 10.48 0.36 14.60
CA GLU A 149 9.41 0.38 15.59
C GLU A 149 9.89 -0.22 16.92
N VAL A 150 9.63 0.47 18.02
CA VAL A 150 9.89 -0.07 19.37
C VAL A 150 8.93 -1.22 19.67
N ILE A 151 9.45 -2.43 19.83
CA ILE A 151 8.66 -3.63 20.16
C ILE A 151 8.79 -4.06 21.64
N GLN A 152 9.90 -3.72 22.30
CA GLN A 152 10.08 -3.93 23.74
C GLN A 152 10.94 -2.83 24.37
N VAL A 153 10.69 -2.53 25.64
CA VAL A 153 11.44 -1.54 26.43
C VAL A 153 11.92 -2.15 27.75
N GLY A 154 13.11 -1.75 28.23
CA GLY A 154 13.60 -2.13 29.55
C GLY A 154 12.90 -1.39 30.71
N ASP A 155 12.96 -1.95 31.92
CA ASP A 155 12.21 -1.48 33.11
C ASP A 155 12.46 -0.01 33.54
N SER A 156 13.52 0.63 33.04
CA SER A 156 13.88 2.03 33.31
C SER A 156 13.74 2.94 32.10
N VAL A 157 13.11 2.47 31.01
CA VAL A 157 12.75 3.30 29.85
C VAL A 157 11.59 4.22 30.20
N LYS A 158 11.73 5.50 29.84
CA LYS A 158 10.75 6.56 30.10
C LYS A 158 10.48 7.47 28.89
N LEU A 159 11.40 7.48 27.92
CA LEU A 159 11.30 8.35 26.73
C LEU A 159 10.48 7.73 25.59
N PHE A 160 10.28 6.40 25.59
CA PHE A 160 9.62 5.66 24.51
C PHE A 160 8.66 4.60 25.06
N LYS A 161 7.75 4.16 24.20
CA LYS A 161 6.75 3.11 24.43
C LYS A 161 6.78 2.11 23.26
N VAL A 162 6.15 0.96 23.43
CA VAL A 162 5.87 0.06 22.31
C VAL A 162 5.02 0.78 21.26
N GLY A 163 5.34 0.59 19.97
CA GLY A 163 4.75 1.29 18.84
C GLY A 163 5.33 2.67 18.53
N SER A 164 6.40 3.11 19.20
CA SER A 164 7.09 4.37 18.83
C SER A 164 7.92 4.20 17.55
N LYS A 165 7.70 5.08 16.56
CA LYS A 165 8.54 5.20 15.34
C LYS A 165 9.83 5.96 15.67
N VAL A 166 10.97 5.26 15.65
CA VAL A 166 12.26 5.77 16.14
C VAL A 166 13.41 5.63 15.14
N VAL A 167 14.41 6.49 15.33
CA VAL A 167 15.74 6.46 14.71
C VAL A 167 16.80 6.64 15.81
N SER A 168 18.08 6.40 15.53
CA SER A 168 19.18 6.67 16.47
C SER A 168 20.05 7.86 16.06
N MET A 169 20.83 8.36 17.01
CA MET A 169 22.09 9.06 16.72
C MET A 169 23.06 8.11 15.99
N ILE A 170 24.01 8.66 15.24
CA ILE A 170 25.09 7.90 14.59
C ILE A 170 26.24 7.64 15.55
N ASP A 171 26.57 8.63 16.37
CA ASP A 171 27.39 8.45 17.55
C ASP A 171 26.44 8.40 18.73
N LEU A 172 26.30 7.22 19.35
CA LEU A 172 25.34 7.02 20.43
C LEU A 172 25.60 7.94 21.64
N LEU A 173 26.84 8.42 21.79
CA LEU A 173 27.28 9.25 22.91
C LEU A 173 27.14 10.77 22.65
N CYS A 174 26.95 11.22 21.40
CA CYS A 174 26.92 12.64 21.02
C CYS A 174 25.63 13.37 21.44
N ASN A 175 25.48 13.57 22.75
CA ASN A 175 24.31 14.21 23.36
C ASN A 175 24.46 15.73 23.41
N THR A 176 25.66 16.24 23.74
CA THR A 176 25.96 17.67 23.90
C THR A 176 27.03 18.21 22.95
N GLY A 177 27.78 17.35 22.27
CA GLY A 177 28.91 17.73 21.42
C GLY A 177 30.19 18.02 22.19
N ASN A 178 30.23 17.69 23.49
CA ASN A 178 31.42 17.82 24.36
C ASN A 178 32.01 16.46 24.76
N GLU A 179 31.36 15.37 24.33
CA GLU A 179 31.78 14.01 24.63
C GLU A 179 33.07 13.66 23.86
N ILE A 180 34.04 13.04 24.55
CA ILE A 180 35.38 12.72 24.01
C ILE A 180 35.42 11.29 23.46
N GLU A 181 34.61 10.40 24.02
CA GLU A 181 34.41 9.03 23.55
C GLU A 181 33.28 9.00 22.52
N PHE A 182 33.38 8.13 21.51
CA PHE A 182 32.41 8.02 20.42
C PHE A 182 32.04 6.57 20.12
N GLU A 183 30.75 6.28 19.96
CA GLU A 183 30.21 4.97 19.56
C GLU A 183 29.54 5.10 18.19
N ALA A 184 30.37 5.15 17.13
CA ALA A 184 29.92 5.35 15.77
C ALA A 184 29.31 4.06 15.17
N VAL A 185 27.99 4.07 15.03
CA VAL A 185 27.16 3.05 14.36
C VAL A 185 27.72 2.73 12.98
N GLY A 186 27.82 1.41 12.69
CA GLY A 186 28.36 0.86 11.45
C GLY A 186 29.88 0.97 11.30
N GLN A 187 30.57 1.62 12.23
CA GLN A 187 32.00 1.95 12.16
C GLN A 187 32.79 1.35 13.32
N SER A 188 32.70 1.92 14.53
CA SER A 188 33.39 1.42 15.74
C SER A 188 32.56 0.43 16.53
N ILE A 189 31.22 0.45 16.35
CA ILE A 189 30.28 -0.57 16.81
C ILE A 189 29.52 -1.18 15.61
N ASP A 190 28.75 -2.24 15.85
CA ASP A 190 27.88 -2.85 14.84
C ASP A 190 26.88 -1.83 14.24
N GLY A 191 26.58 -1.97 12.96
CA GLY A 191 25.67 -1.12 12.20
C GLY A 191 24.21 -1.55 12.19
N THR A 192 23.44 -0.87 11.34
CA THR A 192 21.99 -0.91 11.32
C THR A 192 21.37 -1.99 10.43
N LEU A 193 22.14 -2.66 9.56
CA LEU A 193 21.61 -3.63 8.60
C LEU A 193 21.32 -5.01 9.24
N ALA A 194 20.37 -4.98 10.16
CA ALA A 194 19.87 -6.07 10.97
C ALA A 194 18.36 -5.91 11.16
N THR A 195 17.62 -7.02 11.16
CA THR A 195 16.17 -7.03 11.43
C THR A 195 15.79 -6.49 12.81
N HIS A 196 16.68 -6.65 13.81
CA HIS A 196 16.46 -6.16 15.16
C HIS A 196 17.72 -5.52 15.77
N LEU A 197 17.51 -4.38 16.42
CA LEU A 197 18.53 -3.62 17.15
C LEU A 197 18.13 -3.46 18.61
N VAL A 198 19.13 -3.47 19.50
CA VAL A 198 18.98 -3.12 20.92
C VAL A 198 19.83 -1.88 21.17
N LEU A 199 19.20 -0.75 21.50
CA LEU A 199 19.86 0.55 21.64
C LEU A 199 19.42 1.27 22.93
N PRO A 200 20.32 2.02 23.60
CA PRO A 200 19.97 2.74 24.83
C PRO A 200 19.05 3.93 24.52
N GLN A 201 18.04 4.17 25.36
CA GLN A 201 17.03 5.22 25.11
C GLN A 201 17.62 6.64 24.97
N HIS A 202 18.80 6.92 25.53
CA HIS A 202 19.42 8.25 25.38
C HIS A 202 19.82 8.53 23.93
N ALA A 203 20.20 7.51 23.16
CA ALA A 203 20.67 7.63 21.78
C ALA A 203 19.55 7.60 20.72
N LEU A 204 18.29 7.48 21.12
CA LEU A 204 17.12 7.40 20.21
C LEU A 204 16.39 8.74 20.09
N VAL A 205 15.69 8.94 18.97
CA VAL A 205 14.83 10.10 18.68
C VAL A 205 13.51 9.61 18.07
N GLU A 206 12.37 10.14 18.54
CA GLU A 206 11.03 9.85 18.01
C GLU A 206 10.70 10.77 16.82
N VAL A 207 10.49 10.17 15.65
CA VAL A 207 10.32 10.89 14.38
C VAL A 207 8.84 10.95 13.96
N PRO A 208 8.45 11.85 13.04
CA PRO A 208 7.03 12.09 12.75
C PRO A 208 6.36 10.90 12.07
N ASP A 209 5.18 10.50 12.53
CA ASP A 209 4.41 9.37 12.00
C ASP A 209 4.15 9.46 10.48
N TYR A 210 3.96 10.70 9.99
CA TYR A 210 3.64 11.00 8.59
C TYR A 210 4.78 10.72 7.59
N LEU A 211 6.00 10.46 8.05
CA LEU A 211 7.11 10.03 7.19
C LEU A 211 7.07 8.51 7.01
N SER A 212 7.34 8.04 5.79
CA SER A 212 7.51 6.60 5.54
C SER A 212 8.73 6.05 6.28
N TRP A 213 8.85 4.72 6.38
CA TRP A 213 10.03 4.09 6.97
C TRP A 213 11.31 4.48 6.21
N GLU A 214 11.24 4.52 4.87
CA GLU A 214 12.31 4.98 3.99
C GLU A 214 12.67 6.45 4.28
N GLU A 215 11.69 7.36 4.31
CA GLU A 215 11.92 8.78 4.57
C GLU A 215 12.51 9.03 5.97
N ALA A 216 11.99 8.34 6.98
CA ALA A 216 12.49 8.40 8.35
C ALA A 216 13.94 7.88 8.44
N SER A 217 14.30 6.85 7.67
CA SER A 217 15.63 6.25 7.68
C SER A 217 16.74 7.13 7.08
N ILE A 218 16.41 8.30 6.53
CA ILE A 218 17.34 9.31 5.96
C ILE A 218 17.80 10.33 7.01
N LEU A 219 17.11 10.39 8.16
CA LEU A 219 17.16 11.54 9.05
C LEU A 219 18.44 11.63 9.89
N ALA A 220 19.03 10.51 10.30
CA ALA A 220 20.13 10.50 11.27
C ALA A 220 21.48 10.89 10.68
N CYS A 221 21.75 10.54 9.41
CA CYS A 221 22.96 10.91 8.68
C CYS A 221 22.69 12.09 7.77
N ALA A 222 21.93 11.85 6.69
CA ALA A 222 21.77 12.84 5.63
C ALA A 222 20.91 14.02 6.09
N GLY A 223 19.86 13.75 6.87
CA GLY A 223 19.03 14.75 7.54
C GLY A 223 19.83 15.68 8.45
N LEU A 224 20.37 15.13 9.52
CA LEU A 224 21.05 15.89 10.58
C LEU A 224 22.33 16.58 10.08
N THR A 225 23.12 15.93 9.21
CA THR A 225 24.29 16.57 8.58
C THR A 225 23.88 17.74 7.71
N ALA A 226 22.80 17.61 6.92
CA ALA A 226 22.33 18.70 6.08
C ALA A 226 21.78 19.86 6.92
N TRP A 227 21.02 19.58 7.99
CA TRP A 227 20.51 20.58 8.94
C TRP A 227 21.65 21.44 9.51
N ASN A 228 22.68 20.82 10.10
CA ASN A 228 23.83 21.54 10.65
C ASN A 228 24.69 22.22 9.57
N ALA A 229 24.75 21.66 8.35
CA ALA A 229 25.46 22.30 7.24
C ALA A 229 24.73 23.55 6.70
N VAL A 230 23.40 23.66 6.85
CA VAL A 230 22.63 24.85 6.43
C VAL A 230 22.46 25.90 7.53
N ASP A 231 22.43 25.55 8.81
CA ASP A 231 22.24 26.49 9.93
C ASP A 231 23.49 27.37 10.25
N ALA A 232 24.48 27.40 9.36
CA ALA A 232 25.57 28.39 9.40
C ALA A 232 25.05 29.86 9.38
N TYR A 233 23.78 30.06 9.02
CA TYR A 233 23.01 31.29 9.25
C TYR A 233 21.58 30.92 9.65
N HIS A 234 21.10 31.43 10.80
CA HIS A 234 19.74 31.20 11.33
C HIS A 234 18.56 31.66 10.43
N THR A 235 18.84 32.15 9.22
CA THR A 235 17.85 32.31 8.16
C THR A 235 18.51 32.28 6.78
N LEU A 236 17.93 31.48 5.88
CA LEU A 236 18.36 31.37 4.47
C LEU A 236 17.53 32.20 3.50
N ALA A 237 16.51 32.91 3.96
CA ALA A 237 15.64 33.70 3.09
C ALA A 237 16.44 34.74 2.28
N GLY A 238 16.43 34.62 0.96
CA GLY A 238 17.20 35.48 0.05
C GLY A 238 18.72 35.29 0.07
N LYS A 239 19.25 34.25 0.74
CA LYS A 239 20.68 33.87 0.68
C LYS A 239 20.97 33.08 -0.58
N THR A 240 22.19 33.17 -1.10
CA THR A 240 22.68 32.23 -2.12
C THR A 240 23.43 31.08 -1.48
N VAL A 241 22.90 29.87 -1.61
CA VAL A 241 23.55 28.62 -1.16
C VAL A 241 24.11 27.87 -2.36
N LEU A 242 25.40 27.56 -2.33
CA LEU A 242 26.04 26.65 -3.28
C LEU A 242 26.09 25.24 -2.67
N ILE A 243 25.59 24.25 -3.41
CA ILE A 243 25.56 22.85 -3.00
C ILE A 243 26.43 22.05 -3.96
N GLN A 244 27.43 21.32 -3.44
CA GLN A 244 28.23 20.41 -4.26
C GLN A 244 27.57 19.02 -4.36
N GLY A 245 27.47 18.50 -5.58
CA GLY A 245 26.98 17.16 -5.85
C GLY A 245 25.47 16.97 -5.63
N THR A 246 25.01 15.75 -5.87
CA THR A 246 23.59 15.35 -5.77
C THR A 246 23.43 14.02 -5.01
N GLY A 247 24.29 13.77 -4.02
CA GLY A 247 24.14 12.63 -3.10
C GLY A 247 23.30 13.00 -1.87
N GLY A 248 23.01 12.03 -0.99
CA GLY A 248 22.07 12.16 0.13
C GLY A 248 22.10 13.48 0.91
N VAL A 249 23.25 13.88 1.45
CA VAL A 249 23.37 15.16 2.19
C VAL A 249 23.05 16.34 1.27
N SER A 250 23.63 16.39 0.06
CA SER A 250 23.41 17.46 -0.92
C SER A 250 21.93 17.59 -1.33
N SER A 251 21.24 16.46 -1.49
CA SER A 251 19.81 16.45 -1.83
C SER A 251 18.92 16.87 -0.67
N VAL A 252 19.29 16.55 0.59
CA VAL A 252 18.59 17.10 1.75
C VAL A 252 18.86 18.60 1.90
N CYS A 253 20.11 19.07 1.71
CA CYS A 253 20.45 20.50 1.70
C CYS A 253 19.65 21.25 0.63
N LEU A 254 19.42 20.65 -0.54
CA LEU A 254 18.59 21.21 -1.61
C LEU A 254 17.14 21.39 -1.12
N LEU A 255 16.50 20.33 -0.61
CA LEU A 255 15.13 20.42 -0.11
C LEU A 255 15.00 21.41 1.08
N LEU A 256 15.95 21.41 2.02
CA LEU A 256 15.99 22.34 3.15
C LEU A 256 16.12 23.79 2.69
N ALA A 257 17.11 24.09 1.82
CA ALA A 257 17.33 25.43 1.31
C ALA A 257 16.13 25.94 0.47
N THR A 258 15.47 25.06 -0.29
CA THR A 258 14.22 25.37 -1.01
C THR A 258 13.11 25.73 -0.01
N LYS A 259 12.91 24.91 1.04
CA LYS A 259 11.91 25.13 2.09
C LYS A 259 12.15 26.40 2.91
N LEU A 260 13.41 26.83 3.03
CA LEU A 260 13.86 28.02 3.75
C LEU A 260 14.02 29.29 2.87
N GLY A 261 13.63 29.23 1.58
CA GLY A 261 13.59 30.40 0.69
C GLY A 261 14.95 30.90 0.19
N ALA A 262 15.93 30.01 0.04
CA ALA A 262 17.24 30.33 -0.54
C ALA A 262 17.19 30.41 -2.08
N ARG A 263 18.13 31.17 -2.66
CA ARG A 263 18.58 31.01 -4.06
C ARG A 263 19.62 29.91 -4.07
N ILE A 264 19.44 28.88 -4.90
CA ILE A 264 20.27 27.67 -4.86
C ILE A 264 21.05 27.54 -6.15
N ILE A 265 22.36 27.34 -6.02
CA ILE A 265 23.24 26.89 -7.10
C ILE A 265 23.68 25.46 -6.74
N ILE A 266 23.54 24.50 -7.65
CA ILE A 266 23.97 23.11 -7.43
C ILE A 266 24.95 22.64 -8.50
N THR A 267 25.95 21.85 -8.10
CA THR A 267 26.97 21.31 -9.03
C THR A 267 26.85 19.80 -9.19
N SER A 268 27.12 19.28 -10.39
CA SER A 268 27.15 17.84 -10.66
C SER A 268 28.05 17.51 -11.85
N SER A 269 28.20 16.22 -12.15
CA SER A 269 28.91 15.72 -13.34
C SER A 269 28.00 14.97 -14.32
N SER A 270 26.69 15.12 -14.17
CA SER A 270 25.64 14.67 -15.08
C SER A 270 24.59 15.77 -15.19
N ASP A 271 24.26 16.18 -16.42
CA ASP A 271 23.25 17.21 -16.70
C ASP A 271 21.83 16.71 -16.40
N GLU A 272 21.55 15.42 -16.61
CA GLU A 272 20.32 14.74 -16.16
C GLU A 272 20.08 14.94 -14.65
N LYS A 273 21.13 14.78 -13.83
CA LYS A 273 21.06 15.04 -12.39
C LYS A 273 20.91 16.53 -12.06
N LEU A 274 21.34 17.43 -12.93
CA LEU A 274 21.11 18.87 -12.78
C LEU A 274 19.66 19.25 -13.12
N GLU A 275 19.07 18.69 -14.18
CA GLU A 275 17.65 18.87 -14.49
C GLU A 275 16.75 18.30 -13.37
N LYS A 276 17.06 17.11 -12.84
CA LYS A 276 16.38 16.54 -11.65
C LYS A 276 16.55 17.43 -10.41
N ALA A 277 17.63 18.19 -10.28
CA ALA A 277 17.78 19.13 -9.18
C ALA A 277 16.95 20.42 -9.36
N LYS A 278 16.76 20.91 -10.60
CA LYS A 278 15.92 22.09 -10.87
C LYS A 278 14.47 21.87 -10.46
N THR A 279 13.91 20.69 -10.74
CA THR A 279 12.53 20.36 -10.35
C THR A 279 12.32 20.27 -8.84
N LEU A 280 13.40 20.16 -8.06
CA LEU A 280 13.41 20.20 -6.59
C LEU A 280 13.83 21.57 -6.01
N GLY A 281 13.86 22.62 -6.85
CA GLY A 281 14.06 24.01 -6.46
C GLY A 281 15.47 24.56 -6.69
N ALA A 282 16.40 23.81 -7.31
CA ALA A 282 17.70 24.35 -7.66
C ALA A 282 17.55 25.48 -8.70
N THR A 283 17.80 26.72 -8.27
CA THR A 283 17.58 27.91 -9.09
C THR A 283 18.57 27.99 -10.26
N LEU A 284 19.77 27.44 -10.08
CA LEU A 284 20.88 27.45 -11.03
C LEU A 284 21.71 26.17 -10.91
N THR A 285 22.37 25.78 -12.00
CA THR A 285 23.04 24.48 -12.15
C THR A 285 24.39 24.60 -12.86
N ILE A 286 25.43 23.93 -12.37
CA ILE A 286 26.78 23.95 -12.97
C ILE A 286 27.30 22.50 -13.17
N ASN A 287 27.61 22.12 -14.40
CA ASN A 287 28.30 20.85 -14.67
C ASN A 287 29.81 21.02 -14.54
N TYR A 288 30.42 20.45 -13.50
CA TYR A 288 31.86 20.63 -13.22
C TYR A 288 32.78 19.79 -14.14
N LYS A 289 32.24 18.94 -15.03
CA LYS A 289 33.03 18.36 -16.13
C LYS A 289 33.25 19.35 -17.27
N THR A 290 32.25 20.17 -17.59
CA THR A 290 32.32 21.17 -18.67
C THR A 290 32.90 22.50 -18.16
N LEU A 291 32.62 22.85 -16.92
CA LEU A 291 33.12 24.05 -16.23
C LEU A 291 33.94 23.64 -14.98
N PRO A 292 35.19 23.15 -15.14
CA PRO A 292 36.01 22.68 -14.02
C PRO A 292 36.40 23.82 -13.05
N ASN A 293 36.53 25.05 -13.55
CA ASN A 293 36.72 26.26 -12.75
C ASN A 293 35.34 26.82 -12.31
N TRP A 294 34.52 25.97 -11.71
CA TRP A 294 33.13 26.26 -11.36
C TRP A 294 33.00 27.44 -10.40
N GLU A 295 34.05 27.80 -9.64
CA GLU A 295 34.00 28.99 -8.76
C GLU A 295 33.81 30.28 -9.58
N VAL A 296 34.38 30.34 -10.78
CA VAL A 296 34.27 31.49 -11.68
C VAL A 296 32.83 31.62 -12.18
N GLU A 297 32.18 30.49 -12.47
CA GLU A 297 30.79 30.45 -12.88
C GLU A 297 29.84 30.81 -11.73
N VAL A 298 30.12 30.37 -10.49
CA VAL A 298 29.39 30.84 -9.30
C VAL A 298 29.50 32.36 -9.13
N MET A 299 30.72 32.93 -9.28
CA MET A 299 30.90 34.39 -9.23
C MET A 299 30.14 35.09 -10.36
N ARG A 300 30.12 34.55 -11.59
CA ARG A 300 29.35 35.10 -12.73
C ARG A 300 27.84 35.06 -12.45
N LEU A 301 27.34 33.93 -11.97
CA LEU A 301 25.94 33.68 -11.62
C LEU A 301 25.46 34.43 -10.35
N THR A 302 26.37 35.10 -9.65
CA THR A 302 26.09 35.97 -8.50
C THR A 302 26.58 37.40 -8.74
N GLU A 303 26.76 37.82 -10.00
CA GLU A 303 27.09 39.20 -10.39
C GLU A 303 28.37 39.75 -9.71
N GLY A 304 29.33 38.86 -9.43
CA GLY A 304 30.58 39.19 -8.72
C GLY A 304 30.47 39.22 -7.20
N ILE A 305 29.30 38.93 -6.62
CA ILE A 305 29.07 38.95 -5.16
C ILE A 305 29.60 37.68 -4.49
N GLY A 306 29.33 36.49 -5.06
CA GLY A 306 29.62 35.18 -4.47
C GLY A 306 28.48 34.62 -3.60
N ALA A 307 28.58 33.35 -3.22
CA ALA A 307 27.59 32.66 -2.38
C ALA A 307 27.70 33.04 -0.89
N ASP A 308 26.57 33.06 -0.16
CA ASP A 308 26.53 33.21 1.30
C ASP A 308 27.09 31.96 2.01
N ILE A 309 26.71 30.78 1.52
CA ILE A 309 27.10 29.47 2.06
C ILE A 309 27.59 28.57 0.92
N VAL A 310 28.63 27.78 1.17
CA VAL A 310 29.00 26.62 0.33
C VAL A 310 28.92 25.34 1.16
N ILE A 311 28.10 24.38 0.73
CA ILE A 311 28.09 23.01 1.25
C ILE A 311 29.15 22.22 0.47
N ASP A 312 30.35 22.07 1.04
CA ASP A 312 31.46 21.37 0.38
C ASP A 312 31.43 19.86 0.67
N GLN A 313 31.43 19.08 -0.42
CA GLN A 313 31.43 17.62 -0.41
C GLN A 313 32.72 17.01 -0.99
N GLY A 314 33.46 17.77 -1.81
CA GLY A 314 34.70 17.29 -2.43
C GLY A 314 35.86 17.17 -1.44
N GLY A 315 35.88 17.99 -0.39
CA GLY A 315 36.91 17.97 0.64
C GLY A 315 38.17 18.73 0.24
N ALA A 316 39.34 18.10 0.43
CA ALA A 316 40.64 18.77 0.30
C ALA A 316 41.01 19.20 -1.14
N SER A 317 40.30 18.72 -2.17
CA SER A 317 40.53 19.17 -3.56
C SER A 317 39.64 20.33 -4.01
N THR A 318 38.51 20.58 -3.34
CA THR A 318 37.50 21.60 -3.71
C THR A 318 37.49 22.81 -2.79
N LEU A 319 37.91 22.68 -1.53
CA LEU A 319 37.83 23.73 -0.51
C LEU A 319 38.36 25.11 -0.97
N LEU A 320 39.44 25.16 -1.77
CA LEU A 320 39.99 26.42 -2.28
C LEU A 320 39.04 27.08 -3.29
N GLN A 321 38.42 26.31 -4.18
CA GLN A 321 37.37 26.80 -5.10
C GLN A 321 36.13 27.24 -4.32
N SER A 322 35.74 26.51 -3.27
CA SER A 322 34.64 26.87 -2.37
C SER A 322 34.86 28.23 -1.72
N VAL A 323 36.02 28.45 -1.10
CA VAL A 323 36.38 29.75 -0.50
C VAL A 323 36.47 30.86 -1.57
N ARG A 324 36.99 30.59 -2.77
CA ARG A 324 36.97 31.55 -3.89
C ARG A 324 35.54 31.94 -4.30
N SER A 325 34.59 31.00 -4.31
CA SER A 325 33.19 31.22 -4.69
C SER A 325 32.34 31.95 -3.65
N LEU A 326 32.80 32.05 -2.39
CA LEU A 326 32.10 32.77 -1.33
C LEU A 326 32.09 34.28 -1.52
N LYS A 327 31.03 34.92 -1.04
CA LYS A 327 31.02 36.37 -0.80
C LYS A 327 31.94 36.78 0.35
N LYS A 328 32.16 38.08 0.52
CA LYS A 328 32.75 38.62 1.76
C LYS A 328 31.87 38.29 2.96
N ARG A 329 32.48 37.71 4.00
CA ARG A 329 31.82 37.19 5.21
C ARG A 329 30.80 36.09 4.93
N GLY A 330 31.01 35.27 3.90
CA GLY A 330 30.31 33.99 3.71
C GLY A 330 30.94 32.84 4.51
N SER A 331 30.36 31.64 4.42
CA SER A 331 30.81 30.45 5.19
C SER A 331 30.89 29.18 4.33
N VAL A 332 31.97 28.39 4.45
CA VAL A 332 31.99 27.01 3.95
C VAL A 332 31.56 26.07 5.06
N SER A 333 30.53 25.28 4.81
CA SER A 333 30.17 24.11 5.61
C SER A 333 30.89 22.89 5.02
N GLN A 334 31.99 22.51 5.65
CA GLN A 334 32.87 21.43 5.21
C GLN A 334 32.31 20.09 5.68
N VAL A 335 31.72 19.32 4.76
CA VAL A 335 31.05 18.04 5.07
C VAL A 335 31.84 16.85 4.52
N GLY A 336 32.17 16.86 3.23
CA GLY A 336 32.55 15.65 2.53
C GLY A 336 34.05 15.36 2.45
N LEU A 337 34.36 14.06 2.30
CA LEU A 337 35.71 13.51 2.14
C LEU A 337 35.84 12.72 0.81
N LEU A 338 35.08 13.12 -0.21
CA LEU A 338 35.03 12.42 -1.50
C LEU A 338 36.38 12.43 -2.25
N THR A 339 37.34 13.28 -1.85
CA THR A 339 38.71 13.27 -2.37
C THR A 339 39.78 13.35 -1.28
N THR A 340 40.79 12.48 -1.37
CA THR A 340 41.94 12.43 -0.45
C THR A 340 43.19 13.15 -0.98
N LYS A 341 43.17 13.60 -2.25
CA LYS A 341 44.28 14.32 -2.88
C LYS A 341 44.08 15.83 -2.76
N SER A 342 44.85 16.49 -1.88
CA SER A 342 44.90 17.95 -1.84
C SER A 342 45.36 18.52 -3.19
N LYS A 343 44.77 19.65 -3.59
CA LYS A 343 45.17 20.46 -4.75
C LYS A 343 45.41 21.94 -4.41
N GLY A 344 45.15 22.35 -3.16
CA GLY A 344 45.17 23.76 -2.76
C GLY A 344 46.50 24.20 -2.16
N ASP A 345 46.90 25.44 -2.43
CA ASP A 345 47.94 26.13 -1.66
C ASP A 345 47.34 26.64 -0.34
N PHE A 346 47.86 26.15 0.78
CA PHE A 346 47.47 26.61 2.13
C PHE A 346 47.79 28.10 2.35
N ARG A 347 48.80 28.65 1.66
CA ARG A 347 49.11 30.09 1.70
C ARG A 347 48.04 30.92 0.99
N GLU A 348 47.55 30.48 -0.18
CA GLU A 348 46.41 31.11 -0.84
C GLU A 348 45.16 31.03 0.04
N LEU A 349 44.87 29.87 0.63
CA LEU A 349 43.74 29.67 1.54
C LEU A 349 43.75 30.68 2.71
N GLY A 350 44.92 30.87 3.35
CA GLY A 350 45.07 31.87 4.41
C GLY A 350 44.84 33.32 3.94
N ILE A 351 45.33 33.67 2.74
CA ILE A 351 45.10 35.00 2.15
C ILE A 351 43.62 35.21 1.80
N LEU A 352 42.93 34.19 1.28
CA LEU A 352 41.51 34.25 0.97
C LEU A 352 40.64 34.36 2.22
N LEU A 353 40.93 33.59 3.27
CA LEU A 353 40.26 33.69 4.58
C LEU A 353 40.29 35.12 5.13
N ILE A 354 41.47 35.76 5.12
CA ILE A 354 41.64 37.14 5.60
C ILE A 354 40.94 38.14 4.67
N SER A 355 41.13 38.04 3.35
CA SER A 355 40.64 39.04 2.39
C SER A 355 39.13 38.98 2.14
N LYS A 356 38.50 37.80 2.31
CA LYS A 356 37.04 37.66 2.34
C LYS A 356 36.45 37.80 3.73
N ALA A 357 37.25 37.68 4.80
CA ALA A 357 36.80 37.57 6.19
C ALA A 357 35.71 36.49 6.36
N CYS A 358 35.93 35.32 5.75
CA CYS A 358 34.97 34.23 5.66
C CYS A 358 35.28 33.08 6.63
N HIS A 359 34.28 32.24 6.90
CA HIS A 359 34.36 31.13 7.84
C HIS A 359 34.51 29.78 7.12
N ILE A 360 35.15 28.81 7.77
CA ILE A 360 35.13 27.39 7.37
C ILE A 360 34.75 26.60 8.62
N ASN A 361 33.59 25.95 8.58
CA ASN A 361 33.01 25.20 9.68
C ASN A 361 33.06 23.71 9.33
N GLY A 362 33.67 22.88 10.17
CA GLY A 362 33.61 21.42 10.02
C GLY A 362 32.27 20.88 10.51
N ILE A 363 31.61 20.04 9.72
CA ILE A 363 30.29 19.45 10.07
C ILE A 363 30.47 17.97 10.41
N GLN A 364 30.32 17.61 11.69
CA GLN A 364 30.34 16.23 12.19
C GLN A 364 28.92 15.77 12.55
N VAL A 365 28.07 15.64 11.54
CA VAL A 365 26.63 15.30 11.67
C VAL A 365 25.84 16.33 12.50
N GLY A 366 25.84 16.23 13.82
CA GLY A 366 25.10 17.08 14.76
C GLY A 366 24.94 16.42 16.14
N THR A 367 24.55 17.19 17.15
CA THR A 367 24.20 16.68 18.48
C THR A 367 22.75 16.18 18.53
N LYS A 368 22.38 15.48 19.61
CA LYS A 368 20.97 15.10 19.83
C LYS A 368 20.03 16.31 19.92
N ALA A 369 20.46 17.43 20.51
CA ALA A 369 19.65 18.65 20.56
C ALA A 369 19.37 19.22 19.17
N ASP A 370 20.36 19.17 18.27
CA ASP A 370 20.19 19.60 16.87
C ASP A 370 19.21 18.67 16.13
N PHE A 371 19.19 17.38 16.48
CA PHE A 371 18.24 16.43 15.90
C PHE A 371 16.81 16.64 16.39
N GLU A 372 16.61 16.91 17.68
CA GLU A 372 15.28 17.23 18.24
C GLU A 372 14.75 18.56 17.68
N ASN A 373 15.63 19.54 17.42
CA ASN A 373 15.30 20.78 16.70
C ASN A 373 14.91 20.51 15.23
N PHE A 374 15.70 19.70 14.50
CA PHE A 374 15.40 19.31 13.13
C PHE A 374 14.06 18.56 13.02
N VAL A 375 13.81 17.57 13.89
CA VAL A 375 12.52 16.86 13.95
C VAL A 375 11.37 17.80 14.27
N SER A 376 11.57 18.81 15.14
CA SER A 376 10.57 19.83 15.43
C SER A 376 10.26 20.70 14.20
N PHE A 377 11.28 21.07 13.41
CA PHE A 377 11.10 21.74 12.12
C PHE A 377 10.32 20.87 11.12
N LEU A 378 10.56 19.56 11.07
CA LEU A 378 9.78 18.63 10.23
C LEU A 378 8.32 18.56 10.69
N LYS A 379 8.07 18.37 11.99
CA LYS A 379 6.71 18.32 12.58
C LYS A 379 5.92 19.59 12.26
N ALA A 380 6.55 20.76 12.29
CA ALA A 380 5.96 22.06 11.97
C ALA A 380 5.75 22.32 10.47
N THR A 381 6.68 21.91 9.61
CA THR A 381 6.68 22.28 8.18
C THR A 381 6.12 21.21 7.23
N LYS A 382 5.85 20.00 7.74
CA LYS A 382 5.40 18.82 6.98
C LYS A 382 6.26 18.54 5.75
N MET A 383 7.57 18.71 5.92
CA MET A 383 8.57 18.39 4.90
C MET A 383 8.69 16.88 4.71
N ARG A 384 8.88 16.45 3.46
CA ARG A 384 9.01 15.06 3.01
C ARG A 384 10.33 14.85 2.24
N PHE A 385 10.72 13.60 2.06
CA PHE A 385 11.99 13.17 1.45
C PHE A 385 11.80 12.14 0.31
N ASP A 386 10.57 11.68 0.08
CA ASP A 386 10.09 10.93 -1.08
C ASP A 386 10.84 11.23 -2.40
N THR A 387 10.95 12.51 -2.76
CA THR A 387 11.52 12.99 -4.02
C THR A 387 13.02 12.72 -4.19
N ILE A 388 13.74 12.47 -3.10
CA ILE A 388 15.19 12.21 -3.06
C ILE A 388 15.54 10.76 -2.69
N ILE A 389 14.54 9.89 -2.54
CA ILE A 389 14.73 8.44 -2.60
C ILE A 389 14.88 8.06 -4.08
N ASP A 390 15.99 7.40 -4.42
CA ASP A 390 16.33 7.08 -5.81
C ASP A 390 15.99 5.62 -6.15
N GLN A 391 16.34 4.70 -5.25
CA GLN A 391 16.09 3.26 -5.33
C GLN A 391 15.83 2.70 -3.93
N VAL A 392 14.90 1.74 -3.85
CA VAL A 392 14.61 0.93 -2.66
C VAL A 392 14.83 -0.53 -3.02
N PHE A 393 15.65 -1.23 -2.23
CA PHE A 393 16.00 -2.64 -2.40
C PHE A 393 15.38 -3.47 -1.26
N ASP A 394 15.08 -4.75 -1.52
CA ASP A 394 14.70 -5.68 -0.45
C ASP A 394 15.91 -6.05 0.43
N PHE A 395 15.68 -6.45 1.68
CA PHE A 395 16.75 -6.82 2.62
C PHE A 395 17.73 -7.86 2.06
N GLN A 396 17.20 -8.86 1.35
CA GLN A 396 17.94 -9.93 0.68
C GLN A 396 18.90 -9.39 -0.41
N GLU A 397 18.61 -8.21 -0.97
CA GLU A 397 19.36 -7.57 -2.04
C GLU A 397 20.48 -6.63 -1.55
N ALA A 398 20.81 -6.65 -0.24
CA ALA A 398 21.80 -5.76 0.37
C ALA A 398 23.11 -5.57 -0.44
N ASN A 399 23.65 -6.61 -1.06
CA ASN A 399 24.84 -6.48 -1.93
C ASN A 399 24.56 -5.60 -3.17
N LYS A 400 23.41 -5.77 -3.85
CA LYS A 400 23.01 -4.93 -5.00
C LYS A 400 22.87 -3.46 -4.59
N ALA A 401 22.29 -3.20 -3.42
CA ALA A 401 22.12 -1.84 -2.89
C ALA A 401 23.46 -1.15 -2.63
N PHE A 402 24.44 -1.88 -2.08
CA PHE A 402 25.80 -1.39 -1.90
C PHE A 402 26.54 -1.19 -3.23
N ASP A 403 26.42 -2.12 -4.19
CA ASP A 403 27.01 -1.98 -5.53
C ASP A 403 26.47 -0.75 -6.27
N TYR A 404 25.15 -0.53 -6.23
CA TYR A 404 24.49 0.63 -6.84
C TYR A 404 24.97 1.96 -6.23
N LEU A 405 25.10 2.01 -4.90
CA LEU A 405 25.69 3.14 -4.18
C LEU A 405 27.16 3.37 -4.55
N ILE A 406 27.98 2.32 -4.55
CA ILE A 406 29.42 2.38 -4.84
C ILE A 406 29.69 2.80 -6.29
N GLY A 407 28.78 2.47 -7.22
CA GLY A 407 28.81 2.94 -8.61
C GLY A 407 28.58 4.44 -8.78
N GLY A 408 28.08 5.16 -7.76
CA GLY A 408 27.84 6.61 -7.82
C GLY A 408 26.67 7.05 -8.70
N ASN A 409 25.85 6.08 -9.15
CA ASN A 409 24.74 6.33 -10.06
C ASN A 409 23.56 7.03 -9.38
N ALA A 410 23.40 6.90 -8.05
CA ALA A 410 22.30 7.49 -7.29
C ALA A 410 22.20 9.03 -7.38
N PHE A 411 20.97 9.55 -7.40
CA PHE A 411 20.60 10.92 -7.03
C PHE A 411 19.90 10.89 -5.67
N GLY A 412 20.56 11.42 -4.63
CA GLY A 412 20.05 11.40 -3.27
C GLY A 412 20.35 10.10 -2.53
N LYS A 413 19.32 9.36 -2.13
CA LYS A 413 19.40 8.26 -1.15
C LYS A 413 19.02 6.91 -1.75
N VAL A 414 19.77 5.88 -1.34
CA VAL A 414 19.48 4.46 -1.57
C VAL A 414 18.98 3.87 -0.26
N VAL A 415 17.91 3.08 -0.30
CA VAL A 415 17.29 2.48 0.88
C VAL A 415 17.21 0.97 0.72
N ILE A 416 17.36 0.25 1.83
CA ILE A 416 17.03 -1.16 1.97
C ILE A 416 15.82 -1.24 2.92
N LYS A 417 14.70 -1.83 2.48
CA LYS A 417 13.55 -2.10 3.35
C LYS A 417 13.64 -3.51 3.93
N LEU A 418 13.17 -3.68 5.16
CA LEU A 418 13.23 -4.91 5.94
C LEU A 418 11.84 -5.48 6.28
N TYR A 419 10.78 -4.69 6.10
CA TYR A 419 9.40 -5.14 6.24
C TYR A 419 8.92 -5.86 4.98
N THR A 420 8.23 -7.00 5.15
CA THR A 420 7.25 -7.49 4.18
C THR A 420 6.07 -6.52 4.15
N GLY A 421 5.45 -6.31 2.98
CA GLY A 421 4.60 -5.15 2.66
C GLY A 421 3.23 -5.03 3.34
N ASP A 422 3.16 -5.29 4.65
CA ASP A 422 1.94 -5.42 5.46
C ASP A 422 1.81 -4.34 6.56
N ASP A 423 2.90 -3.66 6.95
CA ASP A 423 2.91 -2.56 7.93
C ASP A 423 2.82 -1.18 7.23
N ASP A 424 1.62 -0.59 7.15
CA ASP A 424 1.32 0.60 6.34
C ASP A 424 2.01 1.91 6.78
N GLY A 425 2.35 2.78 5.83
CA GLY A 425 3.06 4.04 6.14
C GLY A 425 3.45 4.95 4.98
N ASP A 426 2.52 5.25 4.08
CA ASP A 426 2.50 6.50 3.28
C ASP A 426 3.78 6.85 2.47
N CYS A 427 4.04 6.21 1.33
CA CYS A 427 4.84 6.81 0.24
C CYS A 427 4.48 6.23 -1.13
N VAL A 428 4.56 7.04 -2.19
CA VAL A 428 3.79 6.80 -3.43
C VAL A 428 4.66 6.96 -4.70
N TRP A 429 4.67 5.91 -5.52
CA TRP A 429 5.30 5.76 -6.86
C TRP A 429 6.81 6.04 -7.01
N ARG A 430 7.61 4.97 -7.15
CA ARG A 430 8.64 4.86 -8.20
C ARG A 430 9.01 3.41 -8.50
N CYS A 431 9.43 3.16 -9.74
CA CYS A 431 9.62 1.87 -10.40
C CYS A 431 10.12 0.73 -9.49
N ALA A 432 9.27 -0.28 -9.30
CA ALA A 432 9.70 -1.58 -8.81
C ALA A 432 10.56 -2.26 -9.89
N THR A 433 11.86 -2.40 -9.63
CA THR A 433 12.69 -3.36 -10.36
C THR A 433 12.20 -4.77 -10.03
N MET A 434 11.95 -5.60 -11.03
CA MET A 434 11.31 -6.90 -10.85
C MET A 434 12.19 -7.87 -10.03
N ALA A 435 11.86 -8.00 -8.75
CA ALA A 435 12.09 -9.18 -7.93
C ALA A 435 10.71 -9.70 -7.49
N GLU A 436 10.54 -11.02 -7.47
CA GLU A 436 9.22 -11.63 -7.23
C GLU A 436 8.84 -11.52 -5.74
N THR A 437 8.07 -10.49 -5.38
CA THR A 437 7.27 -10.48 -4.14
C THR A 437 6.17 -11.52 -4.27
N GLN A 438 6.54 -12.79 -4.04
CA GLN A 438 5.64 -13.93 -4.14
C GLN A 438 4.51 -13.77 -3.12
N LEU A 439 3.29 -13.59 -3.61
CA LEU A 439 2.08 -13.46 -2.79
C LEU A 439 1.97 -14.66 -1.84
N HIS A 440 2.18 -14.41 -0.55
CA HIS A 440 1.97 -15.42 0.48
C HIS A 440 0.49 -15.48 0.87
N ILE A 441 -0.05 -16.70 0.82
CA ILE A 441 -1.37 -17.06 1.31
C ILE A 441 -1.14 -18.31 2.17
N PRO A 442 -1.72 -18.43 3.38
CA PRO A 442 -1.54 -19.65 4.17
C PRO A 442 -2.13 -20.86 3.42
N ASN A 443 -1.35 -21.94 3.35
CA ASN A 443 -1.83 -23.24 2.88
C ASN A 443 -3.06 -23.68 3.71
N SER A 444 -3.93 -24.46 3.09
CA SER A 444 -5.01 -25.15 3.79
C SER A 444 -5.21 -26.57 3.27
N GLU A 445 -5.47 -27.50 4.19
CA GLU A 445 -5.99 -28.84 3.89
C GLU A 445 -7.48 -28.79 3.45
N ASN A 446 -8.16 -27.67 3.69
CA ASN A 446 -9.59 -27.47 3.49
C ASN A 446 -9.88 -26.56 2.29
N ILE A 447 -11.04 -26.76 1.67
CA ILE A 447 -11.50 -25.98 0.52
C ILE A 447 -12.96 -25.57 0.69
N VAL A 448 -13.36 -24.55 -0.05
CA VAL A 448 -14.76 -24.24 -0.31
C VAL A 448 -15.07 -24.42 -1.80
N ARG A 449 -16.29 -24.84 -2.10
CA ARG A 449 -16.79 -24.87 -3.48
C ARG A 449 -17.27 -23.48 -3.89
N VAL A 450 -16.88 -22.96 -5.05
CA VAL A 450 -17.29 -21.62 -5.52
C VAL A 450 -18.05 -21.70 -6.84
N ARG A 451 -19.27 -21.18 -6.94
CA ARG A 451 -20.10 -21.16 -8.16
C ARG A 451 -20.57 -19.75 -8.51
N ILE A 452 -20.70 -19.41 -9.80
CA ILE A 452 -21.19 -18.09 -10.23
C ILE A 452 -22.71 -18.11 -10.38
N VAL A 453 -23.38 -17.12 -9.78
CA VAL A 453 -24.81 -16.88 -9.83
C VAL A 453 -25.07 -15.71 -10.79
N ASP A 454 -25.39 -16.02 -12.04
CA ASP A 454 -25.68 -15.04 -13.08
C ASP A 454 -27.17 -14.62 -13.00
N THR A 455 -27.43 -13.48 -12.37
CA THR A 455 -28.74 -12.80 -12.34
C THR A 455 -29.19 -12.30 -13.73
N ARG A 456 -28.28 -12.39 -14.72
CA ARG A 456 -28.33 -11.72 -16.02
C ARG A 456 -28.54 -10.22 -15.84
N CYS A 457 -27.96 -9.69 -14.77
CA CYS A 457 -27.83 -8.27 -14.53
C CYS A 457 -26.69 -7.71 -15.39
N TRP A 458 -26.99 -6.65 -16.13
CA TRP A 458 -26.04 -5.91 -16.94
C TRP A 458 -26.31 -4.42 -16.80
N PHE A 459 -25.22 -3.66 -16.69
CA PHE A 459 -25.20 -2.20 -16.69
C PHE A 459 -24.52 -1.71 -17.97
N THR A 460 -24.97 -0.57 -18.50
CA THR A 460 -24.04 0.33 -19.20
C THR A 460 -23.61 1.38 -18.20
N ILE A 461 -22.30 1.56 -18.01
CA ILE A 461 -21.73 2.53 -17.09
C ILE A 461 -20.96 3.62 -17.82
N LYS A 462 -20.99 4.85 -17.28
CA LYS A 462 -20.25 6.00 -17.80
C LYS A 462 -18.82 5.98 -17.25
N ALA A 463 -17.83 5.88 -18.12
CA ALA A 463 -16.45 5.58 -17.74
C ALA A 463 -15.86 6.58 -16.73
N GLU A 464 -16.12 7.88 -16.87
CA GLU A 464 -15.61 8.92 -15.94
C GLU A 464 -16.05 8.72 -14.47
N SER A 465 -17.10 7.93 -14.21
CA SER A 465 -17.57 7.64 -12.86
C SER A 465 -16.79 6.50 -12.19
N PHE A 466 -15.96 5.78 -12.93
CA PHE A 466 -15.26 4.59 -12.44
C PHE A 466 -13.76 4.64 -12.72
N ILE A 467 -13.37 5.10 -13.91
CA ILE A 467 -11.99 5.11 -14.39
C ILE A 467 -11.53 6.51 -14.84
N GLU A 468 -10.24 6.80 -14.69
CA GLU A 468 -9.61 7.95 -15.32
C GLU A 468 -8.16 7.70 -15.78
N PRO A 469 -7.71 8.34 -16.87
CA PRO A 469 -8.53 9.02 -17.87
C PRO A 469 -9.40 8.00 -18.63
N ALA A 470 -10.64 8.36 -18.95
CA ALA A 470 -11.42 7.65 -19.95
C ALA A 470 -10.90 8.04 -21.34
N ALA A 471 -10.70 7.06 -22.23
CA ALA A 471 -10.27 7.34 -23.60
C ALA A 471 -11.44 7.84 -24.48
N LEU A 472 -11.12 8.54 -25.58
CA LEU A 472 -12.07 8.86 -26.63
C LEU A 472 -12.59 7.56 -27.27
N GLY A 473 -13.90 7.39 -27.39
CA GLY A 473 -14.52 6.13 -27.80
C GLY A 473 -14.68 5.10 -26.67
N GLN A 474 -14.35 5.46 -25.43
CA GLN A 474 -14.50 4.67 -24.21
C GLN A 474 -15.40 5.39 -23.19
N GLU A 475 -16.28 6.30 -23.61
CA GLU A 475 -17.14 7.10 -22.72
C GLU A 475 -18.12 6.23 -21.93
N PHE A 476 -18.49 5.08 -22.50
CA PHE A 476 -19.38 4.08 -21.92
C PHE A 476 -18.86 2.67 -22.21
N PHE A 477 -19.03 1.76 -21.25
CA PHE A 477 -18.82 0.32 -21.45
C PHE A 477 -19.86 -0.48 -20.67
N GLU A 478 -20.01 -1.75 -21.04
CA GLU A 478 -21.02 -2.66 -20.51
C GLU A 478 -20.38 -3.68 -19.56
N VAL A 479 -20.97 -3.84 -18.37
CA VAL A 479 -20.46 -4.72 -17.29
C VAL A 479 -21.60 -5.52 -16.66
N PRO A 480 -21.36 -6.77 -16.23
CA PRO A 480 -22.36 -7.58 -15.54
C PRO A 480 -22.49 -7.19 -14.06
N ASP A 481 -23.40 -7.87 -13.36
CA ASP A 481 -23.39 -7.96 -11.90
C ASP A 481 -23.48 -9.43 -11.46
N LEU A 482 -22.33 -10.02 -11.13
CA LEU A 482 -22.18 -11.44 -10.82
C LEU A 482 -22.07 -11.67 -9.31
N ALA A 483 -23.01 -12.44 -8.77
CA ALA A 483 -22.91 -12.99 -7.43
C ALA A 483 -22.21 -14.35 -7.44
N PHE A 484 -21.72 -14.78 -6.27
CA PHE A 484 -20.98 -16.03 -6.10
C PHE A 484 -21.61 -16.84 -4.96
N LEU A 485 -21.80 -18.14 -5.15
CA LEU A 485 -22.15 -19.06 -4.08
C LEU A 485 -20.89 -19.81 -3.63
N ILE A 486 -20.54 -19.64 -2.36
CA ILE A 486 -19.50 -20.38 -1.67
C ILE A 486 -20.19 -21.43 -0.79
N GLU A 487 -19.74 -22.68 -0.87
CA GLU A 487 -20.27 -23.79 -0.08
C GLU A 487 -19.13 -24.44 0.70
N HIS A 488 -19.20 -24.38 2.02
CA HIS A 488 -18.22 -25.01 2.89
C HIS A 488 -18.77 -26.34 3.43
N GLU A 489 -18.37 -27.43 2.78
CA GLU A 489 -18.92 -28.77 2.98
C GLU A 489 -18.78 -29.28 4.43
N VAL A 490 -17.59 -29.12 5.05
CA VAL A 490 -17.30 -29.63 6.41
C VAL A 490 -18.27 -29.07 7.46
N SER A 491 -18.70 -27.82 7.29
CA SER A 491 -19.66 -27.17 8.21
C SER A 491 -21.11 -27.17 7.71
N GLY A 492 -21.36 -27.65 6.48
CA GLY A 492 -22.63 -27.56 5.78
C GLY A 492 -23.10 -26.12 5.45
N LYS A 493 -22.30 -25.09 5.78
CA LYS A 493 -22.68 -23.68 5.62
C LYS A 493 -22.56 -23.26 4.17
N LYS A 494 -23.57 -22.53 3.70
CA LYS A 494 -23.56 -21.81 2.43
C LYS A 494 -23.32 -20.32 2.69
N LEU A 495 -22.72 -19.67 1.71
CA LEU A 495 -22.16 -18.32 1.73
C LEU A 495 -22.38 -17.64 0.36
N MET A 496 -23.42 -16.83 0.19
CA MET A 496 -23.55 -16.00 -1.03
C MET A 496 -22.58 -14.82 -0.99
N PHE A 497 -21.44 -14.81 -1.68
CA PHE A 497 -20.59 -13.62 -1.80
C PHE A 497 -21.03 -12.72 -2.96
N ASP A 498 -21.24 -11.44 -2.66
CA ASP A 498 -22.11 -10.55 -3.44
C ASP A 498 -23.56 -11.05 -3.59
N LEU A 499 -24.49 -10.16 -3.98
CA LEU A 499 -25.87 -10.50 -4.39
C LEU A 499 -26.27 -9.84 -5.71
N GLY A 500 -25.52 -8.84 -6.17
CA GLY A 500 -25.86 -7.99 -7.30
C GLY A 500 -27.17 -7.20 -7.15
N VAL A 501 -27.60 -6.55 -8.23
CA VAL A 501 -28.86 -5.80 -8.26
C VAL A 501 -30.08 -6.72 -8.23
N ARG A 502 -31.02 -6.41 -7.33
CA ARG A 502 -32.37 -7.00 -7.30
C ARG A 502 -33.21 -6.66 -8.55
N LYS A 503 -34.05 -7.60 -8.96
CA LYS A 503 -34.90 -7.54 -10.17
C LYS A 503 -35.84 -6.33 -10.18
N ASP A 504 -36.39 -5.94 -9.03
CA ASP A 504 -37.30 -4.81 -8.87
C ASP A 504 -36.61 -3.51 -8.41
N TYR A 505 -35.51 -3.13 -9.07
CA TYR A 505 -34.71 -1.92 -8.80
C TYR A 505 -35.44 -0.58 -8.98
N TRP A 506 -36.74 -0.55 -9.29
CA TRP A 506 -37.58 0.62 -9.10
C TRP A 506 -38.01 0.83 -7.64
N ASN A 507 -37.72 -0.12 -6.76
CA ASN A 507 -38.02 -0.11 -5.32
C ASN A 507 -36.75 0.01 -4.44
N LEU A 508 -35.65 0.57 -4.97
CA LEU A 508 -34.48 0.98 -4.18
C LEU A 508 -34.81 2.23 -3.32
N PRO A 509 -34.03 2.52 -2.25
CA PRO A 509 -34.00 3.81 -1.58
C PRO A 509 -33.83 5.04 -2.49
N ALA A 510 -34.52 6.11 -2.09
CA ALA A 510 -34.69 7.34 -2.86
C ALA A 510 -33.35 7.94 -3.36
N VAL A 511 -32.31 7.90 -2.53
CA VAL A 511 -30.98 8.44 -2.86
C VAL A 511 -30.33 7.78 -4.09
N VAL A 512 -30.59 6.50 -4.39
CA VAL A 512 -30.09 5.84 -5.62
C VAL A 512 -31.14 5.76 -6.72
N LEU A 513 -32.45 5.80 -6.41
CA LEU A 513 -33.44 6.12 -7.46
C LEU A 513 -33.15 7.48 -8.11
N SER A 514 -32.62 8.45 -7.35
CA SER A 514 -32.10 9.70 -7.90
C SER A 514 -30.85 9.54 -8.77
N ARG A 515 -29.96 8.58 -8.47
CA ARG A 515 -28.71 8.35 -9.24
C ARG A 515 -28.99 7.61 -10.55
N LEU A 516 -29.85 6.58 -10.50
CA LEU A 516 -30.34 5.89 -11.70
C LEU A 516 -31.22 6.82 -12.54
N GLY A 517 -32.25 7.43 -11.96
CA GLY A 517 -33.14 8.34 -12.68
C GLY A 517 -32.44 9.52 -13.34
N GLY A 518 -31.38 10.06 -12.69
CA GLY A 518 -30.52 11.09 -13.27
C GLY A 518 -29.58 10.60 -14.39
N GLY A 519 -29.37 9.30 -14.54
CA GLY A 519 -28.59 8.67 -15.62
C GLY A 519 -27.10 9.03 -15.66
N VAL A 520 -26.54 9.57 -14.58
CA VAL A 520 -25.21 10.21 -14.56
C VAL A 520 -24.07 9.19 -14.70
N SER A 521 -24.12 8.10 -13.94
CA SER A 521 -23.08 7.07 -13.88
C SER A 521 -23.52 5.74 -14.49
N ILE A 522 -24.83 5.45 -14.49
CA ILE A 522 -25.44 4.22 -15.01
C ILE A 522 -26.58 4.63 -15.94
N PRO A 523 -26.34 4.93 -17.24
CA PRO A 523 -27.38 5.29 -18.19
C PRO A 523 -28.39 4.18 -18.53
N SER A 524 -27.97 2.90 -18.42
CA SER A 524 -28.75 1.70 -18.78
C SER A 524 -28.61 0.62 -17.72
N LEU A 525 -29.70 -0.11 -17.41
CA LEU A 525 -29.70 -1.23 -16.46
C LEU A 525 -30.80 -2.24 -16.81
N ARG A 526 -30.43 -3.52 -16.81
CA ARG A 526 -31.33 -4.66 -16.92
C ARG A 526 -30.96 -5.70 -15.89
N VAL A 527 -31.97 -6.23 -15.20
CA VAL A 527 -31.90 -7.43 -14.37
C VAL A 527 -32.95 -8.41 -14.90
N ALA A 528 -32.60 -9.67 -15.18
CA ALA A 528 -33.58 -10.64 -15.67
C ALA A 528 -34.14 -11.51 -14.53
N GLN A 529 -33.28 -11.89 -13.59
CA GLN A 529 -33.59 -12.74 -12.45
C GLN A 529 -33.03 -12.13 -11.16
N ASP A 530 -33.72 -12.31 -10.04
CA ASP A 530 -33.07 -12.16 -8.74
C ASP A 530 -32.16 -13.36 -8.49
N ALA A 531 -31.14 -13.21 -7.62
CA ALA A 531 -30.34 -14.34 -7.16
C ALA A 531 -31.21 -15.46 -6.53
N THR A 532 -32.43 -15.16 -6.05
CA THR A 532 -33.46 -16.13 -5.67
C THR A 532 -33.64 -17.20 -6.74
N GLU A 533 -33.95 -16.75 -7.95
CA GLU A 533 -34.58 -17.56 -8.98
C GLU A 533 -33.53 -18.49 -9.56
N VAL A 534 -32.32 -17.95 -9.77
CA VAL A 534 -31.13 -18.70 -10.18
C VAL A 534 -30.79 -19.85 -9.22
N LEU A 535 -30.89 -19.63 -7.91
CA LEU A 535 -30.53 -20.65 -6.91
C LEU A 535 -31.64 -21.68 -6.70
N GLU A 536 -32.92 -21.24 -6.67
CA GLU A 536 -34.09 -22.10 -6.56
C GLU A 536 -34.28 -22.98 -7.82
N GLU A 537 -34.07 -22.43 -9.02
CA GLU A 537 -34.02 -23.17 -10.31
C GLU A 537 -32.96 -24.29 -10.29
N ASN A 538 -31.88 -24.10 -9.52
CA ASN A 538 -30.78 -25.03 -9.36
C ASN A 538 -30.89 -25.95 -8.14
N GLY A 539 -32.12 -26.13 -7.61
CA GLY A 539 -32.40 -27.07 -6.53
C GLY A 539 -31.79 -26.70 -5.18
N ILE A 540 -31.22 -25.50 -5.04
CA ILE A 540 -30.75 -25.01 -3.76
C ILE A 540 -31.97 -24.53 -2.99
N GLY A 541 -32.42 -25.38 -2.06
CA GLY A 541 -33.59 -25.13 -1.23
C GLY A 541 -33.42 -23.86 -0.39
N LEU A 542 -34.17 -22.83 -0.77
CA LEU A 542 -34.15 -21.50 -0.19
C LEU A 542 -35.59 -21.06 0.04
N ALA A 543 -35.85 -20.38 1.15
CA ALA A 543 -37.07 -19.60 1.32
C ALA A 543 -36.77 -18.14 0.94
N GLN A 544 -36.32 -17.96 -0.31
CA GLN A 544 -35.93 -16.72 -0.98
C GLN A 544 -34.54 -16.12 -0.62
N ILE A 545 -33.83 -15.61 -1.64
CA ILE A 545 -32.49 -14.96 -1.61
C ILE A 545 -32.52 -13.71 -2.52
N GLY A 546 -31.54 -12.81 -2.48
CA GLY A 546 -31.39 -11.72 -3.46
C GLY A 546 -31.83 -10.37 -2.90
N ASN A 547 -33.12 -10.03 -2.97
CA ASN A 547 -33.63 -8.98 -2.09
C ASN A 547 -33.55 -9.47 -0.65
N VAL A 548 -32.71 -8.82 0.16
CA VAL A 548 -32.39 -9.26 1.53
C VAL A 548 -33.59 -9.26 2.45
N ALA A 549 -34.58 -8.41 2.19
CA ALA A 549 -35.83 -8.42 2.94
C ALA A 549 -36.58 -9.77 2.79
N LEU A 550 -36.33 -10.54 1.71
CA LEU A 550 -36.90 -11.86 1.46
C LEU A 550 -36.12 -13.02 2.11
N PHE A 551 -34.84 -12.84 2.48
CA PHE A 551 -34.10 -13.91 3.18
C PHE A 551 -34.84 -14.37 4.44
N PRO A 552 -34.75 -15.65 4.83
CA PRO A 552 -35.11 -16.09 6.16
C PRO A 552 -34.53 -15.17 7.24
N PRO A 553 -35.28 -14.81 8.31
CA PRO A 553 -34.74 -14.03 9.42
C PRO A 553 -33.56 -14.69 10.16
N SER A 554 -33.36 -16.00 9.96
CA SER A 554 -32.20 -16.77 10.42
C SER A 554 -30.91 -16.49 9.63
N THR A 555 -31.00 -15.93 8.42
CA THR A 555 -29.84 -15.57 7.60
C THR A 555 -29.15 -14.33 8.17
N SER A 556 -27.86 -14.47 8.51
CA SER A 556 -27.10 -13.47 9.27
C SER A 556 -26.16 -12.62 8.41
N LEU A 557 -25.82 -11.42 8.88
CA LEU A 557 -25.32 -10.29 8.08
C LEU A 557 -24.04 -9.58 8.66
N ILE A 558 -22.83 -9.81 8.12
CA ILE A 558 -21.48 -9.29 8.50
C ILE A 558 -21.24 -7.87 8.00
N VAL A 559 -20.16 -7.18 8.33
CA VAL A 559 -19.79 -6.03 7.51
C VAL A 559 -18.30 -5.77 7.58
N GLY A 560 -17.75 -5.08 6.57
CA GLY A 560 -16.47 -4.43 6.74
C GLY A 560 -16.54 -3.31 7.79
N PRO A 561 -15.39 -2.86 8.33
CA PRO A 561 -15.35 -1.90 9.42
C PRO A 561 -16.09 -0.58 9.15
N GLY A 562 -16.74 -0.08 10.19
CA GLY A 562 -17.38 1.23 10.22
C GLY A 562 -18.83 1.24 9.79
N PHE A 563 -19.40 0.12 9.33
CA PHE A 563 -20.78 0.10 8.82
C PHE A 563 -21.83 0.48 9.87
N LYS A 564 -21.86 -0.21 11.03
CA LYS A 564 -22.86 0.07 12.08
C LYS A 564 -22.73 1.47 12.67
N ALA A 565 -21.51 2.00 12.66
CA ALA A 565 -21.18 3.33 13.16
C ALA A 565 -21.41 4.44 12.11
N SER A 566 -21.58 4.10 10.83
CA SER A 566 -21.67 5.09 9.76
C SER A 566 -23.02 5.82 9.76
N PRO A 567 -23.06 7.15 9.94
CA PRO A 567 -24.30 7.92 9.89
C PRO A 567 -24.83 8.12 8.46
N THR A 568 -24.04 7.81 7.43
CA THR A 568 -24.54 7.83 6.04
C THR A 568 -25.33 6.56 5.72
N LEU A 569 -25.02 5.44 6.38
CA LEU A 569 -25.65 4.14 6.16
C LEU A 569 -26.72 3.84 7.22
N MET A 570 -26.44 4.10 8.50
CA MET A 570 -27.29 3.67 9.61
C MET A 570 -27.98 4.85 10.33
N PRO A 571 -29.28 4.73 10.69
CA PRO A 571 -30.19 3.64 10.34
C PRO A 571 -30.55 3.66 8.85
N GLY A 572 -31.10 2.56 8.33
CA GLY A 572 -31.49 2.46 6.92
C GLY A 572 -32.69 3.34 6.54
N TYR A 573 -32.90 3.54 5.24
CA TYR A 573 -34.15 4.05 4.66
C TYR A 573 -35.32 3.17 5.18
N PRO A 574 -36.44 3.74 5.68
CA PRO A 574 -36.87 5.14 5.58
C PRO A 574 -36.50 5.96 6.83
N ASN A 575 -35.91 5.33 7.84
CA ASN A 575 -35.58 5.93 9.13
C ASN A 575 -34.46 6.98 8.98
N HIS A 576 -33.61 6.82 7.96
CA HIS A 576 -32.78 7.89 7.39
C HIS A 576 -33.11 8.06 5.89
N PRO A 577 -33.74 9.18 5.47
CA PRO A 577 -34.13 9.42 4.07
C PRO A 577 -32.99 9.38 3.05
N ASN A 578 -31.77 9.72 3.46
CA ASN A 578 -30.59 9.77 2.60
C ASN A 578 -29.76 8.47 2.66
N SER A 579 -30.17 7.48 3.45
CA SER A 579 -29.41 6.23 3.55
C SER A 579 -29.53 5.41 2.26
N PRO A 580 -28.41 4.92 1.70
CA PRO A 580 -28.42 3.99 0.59
C PRO A 580 -28.68 2.55 1.05
N VAL A 581 -29.14 2.29 2.28
CA VAL A 581 -29.43 0.92 2.72
C VAL A 581 -30.86 0.71 3.25
N PRO A 582 -31.51 -0.43 2.93
CA PRO A 582 -32.77 -0.87 3.52
C PRO A 582 -32.69 -1.06 5.03
N ALA A 583 -33.62 -0.47 5.80
CA ALA A 583 -33.81 -0.85 7.20
C ALA A 583 -34.35 -2.29 7.35
N ASP A 584 -35.12 -2.77 6.39
CA ASP A 584 -35.79 -4.09 6.35
C ASP A 584 -34.90 -5.24 5.86
N ALA A 585 -33.72 -4.95 5.32
CA ALA A 585 -32.69 -5.94 5.04
C ALA A 585 -32.08 -6.51 6.32
N PHE A 586 -31.88 -5.68 7.36
CA PHE A 586 -31.37 -6.12 8.66
C PHE A 586 -32.42 -6.14 9.78
N ALA A 587 -33.67 -5.75 9.51
CA ALA A 587 -34.77 -5.89 10.47
C ALA A 587 -34.97 -7.36 10.86
N ASN A 588 -34.91 -7.64 12.17
CA ASN A 588 -35.02 -8.98 12.75
C ASN A 588 -33.98 -10.02 12.28
N ARG A 589 -32.92 -9.58 11.58
CA ARG A 589 -31.75 -10.40 11.24
C ARG A 589 -30.59 -10.02 12.15
N GLU A 590 -29.65 -10.94 12.31
CA GLU A 590 -28.41 -10.63 13.02
C GLU A 590 -27.48 -9.82 12.14
N LEU A 591 -27.03 -8.67 12.65
CA LEU A 591 -25.99 -7.84 12.03
C LEU A 591 -24.66 -8.05 12.76
N ARG A 592 -23.76 -8.90 12.25
CA ARG A 592 -22.34 -8.99 12.64
C ARG A 592 -21.56 -7.84 11.97
N GLU A 593 -20.40 -7.47 12.51
CA GLU A 593 -19.40 -6.65 11.81
C GLU A 593 -18.06 -7.38 12.00
N ILE A 594 -17.17 -7.36 11.00
CA ILE A 594 -15.84 -7.97 11.12
C ILE A 594 -14.91 -6.95 11.75
N ASP A 595 -14.42 -7.32 12.93
CA ASP A 595 -13.34 -6.63 13.59
C ASP A 595 -11.99 -7.20 13.09
N PHE A 596 -11.45 -6.59 12.04
CA PHE A 596 -10.12 -6.95 11.54
C PHE A 596 -8.99 -6.67 12.55
N SER A 597 -9.23 -6.02 13.70
CA SER A 597 -8.23 -5.89 14.77
C SER A 597 -8.09 -7.14 15.64
N THR A 598 -9.02 -8.10 15.55
CA THR A 598 -8.89 -9.39 16.26
C THR A 598 -7.98 -10.40 15.53
N SER A 599 -7.44 -10.04 14.36
CA SER A 599 -6.58 -10.89 13.54
C SER A 599 -5.29 -10.13 13.20
N ALA A 600 -4.15 -10.79 13.42
CA ALA A 600 -2.84 -10.32 12.94
C ALA A 600 -2.51 -10.88 11.54
N LEU A 601 -3.44 -11.60 10.90
CA LEU A 601 -3.22 -12.16 9.56
C LEU A 601 -3.34 -11.05 8.50
N THR A 602 -2.33 -10.98 7.66
CA THR A 602 -2.34 -10.22 6.41
C THR A 602 -2.24 -11.18 5.22
N ILE A 603 -2.90 -10.83 4.12
CA ILE A 603 -2.77 -11.54 2.85
C ILE A 603 -2.66 -10.47 1.76
N GLY A 604 -1.51 -10.41 1.09
CA GLY A 604 -1.24 -9.45 0.02
C GLY A 604 -1.43 -7.98 0.41
N GLY A 605 -0.96 -7.57 1.60
CA GLY A 605 -1.12 -6.20 2.10
C GLY A 605 -2.54 -5.84 2.58
N PHE A 606 -3.49 -6.77 2.58
CA PHE A 606 -4.82 -6.58 3.18
C PHE A 606 -4.88 -7.26 4.55
N ARG A 607 -5.53 -6.60 5.53
CA ARG A 607 -5.90 -7.24 6.80
C ARG A 607 -6.90 -8.36 6.50
N ALA A 608 -6.70 -9.54 7.07
CA ALA A 608 -7.44 -10.73 6.73
C ALA A 608 -8.03 -11.42 7.97
N VAL A 609 -9.22 -12.00 7.82
CA VAL A 609 -9.87 -12.86 8.81
C VAL A 609 -10.26 -14.16 8.13
N ASP A 610 -9.68 -15.27 8.58
CA ASP A 610 -10.21 -16.60 8.29
C ASP A 610 -11.63 -16.70 8.88
N PHE A 611 -12.61 -16.92 8.02
CA PHE A 611 -14.03 -16.88 8.40
C PHE A 611 -14.51 -18.22 8.99
N PHE A 612 -13.86 -19.33 8.62
CA PHE A 612 -14.20 -20.67 9.09
C PHE A 612 -13.22 -21.23 10.14
N LEU A 613 -12.02 -20.64 10.26
CA LEU A 613 -10.93 -21.04 11.17
C LEU A 613 -10.24 -22.35 10.76
N ASP A 614 -10.18 -22.60 9.45
CA ASP A 614 -9.61 -23.78 8.80
C ASP A 614 -8.83 -23.48 7.51
N GLY A 615 -8.66 -22.20 7.16
CA GLY A 615 -7.97 -21.71 5.97
C GLY A 615 -8.76 -21.80 4.65
N SER A 616 -10.01 -22.29 4.66
CA SER A 616 -10.79 -22.52 3.43
C SER A 616 -11.39 -21.24 2.82
N PHE A 617 -11.68 -20.22 3.63
CA PHE A 617 -12.21 -18.94 3.14
C PHE A 617 -11.82 -17.76 4.04
N TYR A 618 -11.14 -16.77 3.46
CA TYR A 618 -10.76 -15.53 4.13
C TYR A 618 -11.64 -14.37 3.68
N LEU A 619 -11.94 -13.45 4.60
CA LEU A 619 -12.39 -12.10 4.29
C LEU A 619 -11.20 -11.14 4.36
N LEU A 620 -11.14 -10.16 3.45
CA LEU A 620 -10.06 -9.19 3.31
C LEU A 620 -10.59 -7.76 3.45
N ASP A 621 -9.90 -6.91 4.20
CA ASP A 621 -10.22 -5.50 4.39
C ASP A 621 -9.79 -4.68 3.16
N THR A 622 -10.74 -4.30 2.30
CA THR A 622 -10.46 -3.64 1.00
C THR A 622 -11.19 -2.29 0.89
N PRO A 623 -10.80 -1.30 1.73
CA PRO A 623 -11.52 -0.03 1.83
C PRO A 623 -11.44 0.81 0.55
N GLY A 624 -12.36 1.77 0.41
CA GLY A 624 -12.29 2.84 -0.59
C GLY A 624 -13.54 3.01 -1.43
N HIS A 625 -14.14 1.92 -1.92
CA HIS A 625 -15.39 2.02 -2.71
C HIS A 625 -16.56 2.52 -1.84
N CYS A 626 -16.80 1.86 -0.71
CA CYS A 626 -17.77 2.27 0.31
C CYS A 626 -17.23 1.98 1.72
N THR A 627 -17.85 2.59 2.74
CA THR A 627 -17.58 2.23 4.14
C THR A 627 -17.91 0.75 4.36
N GLY A 628 -16.97 -0.01 4.93
CA GLY A 628 -17.12 -1.46 5.09
C GLY A 628 -17.10 -2.25 3.76
N HIS A 629 -16.37 -1.77 2.75
CA HIS A 629 -15.98 -2.60 1.62
C HIS A 629 -14.92 -3.64 2.03
N ILE A 630 -15.10 -4.88 1.58
CA ILE A 630 -14.28 -6.05 1.90
C ILE A 630 -14.29 -7.00 0.70
N CYS A 631 -13.24 -7.81 0.52
CA CYS A 631 -13.18 -8.86 -0.50
C CYS A 631 -13.20 -10.26 0.13
N GLY A 632 -13.42 -11.29 -0.67
CA GLY A 632 -13.29 -12.69 -0.28
C GLY A 632 -12.07 -13.35 -0.93
N LEU A 633 -11.51 -14.37 -0.30
CA LEU A 633 -10.47 -15.22 -0.87
C LEU A 633 -10.78 -16.69 -0.53
N ALA A 634 -11.24 -17.43 -1.52
CA ALA A 634 -11.73 -18.80 -1.38
C ALA A 634 -10.66 -19.82 -1.78
N CYS A 635 -10.30 -20.75 -0.90
CA CYS A 635 -9.40 -21.87 -1.20
C CYS A 635 -10.14 -22.88 -2.09
N THR A 636 -9.64 -23.11 -3.30
CA THR A 636 -10.26 -23.98 -4.31
C THR A 636 -9.61 -25.36 -4.44
N THR A 637 -8.33 -25.50 -4.11
CA THR A 637 -7.63 -26.80 -4.00
C THR A 637 -6.85 -26.86 -2.69
N PRO A 638 -6.75 -28.04 -2.05
CA PRO A 638 -5.96 -28.19 -0.84
C PRO A 638 -4.45 -28.14 -1.13
N GLU A 639 -3.66 -28.09 -0.06
CA GLU A 639 -2.20 -28.22 -0.13
C GLU A 639 -1.73 -29.57 -0.74
N PRO A 640 -0.50 -29.69 -1.27
CA PRO A 640 0.62 -28.73 -1.27
C PRO A 640 0.51 -27.59 -2.31
N GLU A 641 -0.40 -27.71 -3.29
CA GLU A 641 -0.61 -26.68 -4.32
C GLU A 641 -1.99 -26.01 -4.15
N SER A 642 -2.14 -25.28 -3.05
CA SER A 642 -3.36 -24.51 -2.81
C SER A 642 -3.56 -23.45 -3.90
N THR A 643 -4.76 -23.44 -4.47
CA THR A 643 -5.24 -22.42 -5.41
C THR A 643 -6.38 -21.65 -4.78
N PHE A 644 -6.60 -20.41 -5.23
CA PHE A 644 -7.62 -19.55 -4.67
C PHE A 644 -8.41 -18.80 -5.75
N VAL A 645 -9.63 -18.43 -5.41
CA VAL A 645 -10.43 -17.44 -6.15
C VAL A 645 -10.58 -16.20 -5.26
N PHE A 646 -10.06 -15.06 -5.74
CA PHE A 646 -10.25 -13.74 -5.11
C PHE A 646 -11.58 -13.16 -5.60
N LEU A 647 -12.48 -12.87 -4.67
CA LEU A 647 -13.83 -12.35 -4.92
C LEU A 647 -13.85 -10.86 -4.60
N GLY A 648 -13.82 -10.05 -5.65
CA GLY A 648 -13.56 -8.61 -5.58
C GLY A 648 -14.77 -7.74 -5.21
N GLY A 649 -15.99 -8.13 -5.60
CA GLY A 649 -17.14 -7.22 -5.57
C GLY A 649 -16.82 -5.91 -6.30
N ASP A 650 -17.22 -4.77 -5.71
CA ASP A 650 -17.00 -3.41 -6.23
C ASP A 650 -15.53 -2.93 -6.27
N ILE A 651 -14.53 -3.71 -5.81
CA ILE A 651 -13.12 -3.24 -5.67
C ILE A 651 -12.61 -2.59 -6.95
N CYS A 652 -12.99 -3.13 -8.11
CA CYS A 652 -12.69 -2.61 -9.42
C CYS A 652 -13.87 -2.82 -10.37
N HIS A 653 -14.08 -1.90 -11.31
CA HIS A 653 -15.10 -2.02 -12.36
C HIS A 653 -14.50 -2.21 -13.77
N PHE A 654 -13.17 -2.19 -13.90
CA PHE A 654 -12.49 -2.33 -15.19
C PHE A 654 -11.06 -2.86 -15.01
N ALA A 655 -10.72 -4.02 -15.59
CA ALA A 655 -9.42 -4.66 -15.36
C ALA A 655 -8.21 -3.79 -15.76
N GLY A 656 -8.37 -2.86 -16.72
CA GLY A 656 -7.34 -1.88 -17.10
C GLY A 656 -6.93 -0.88 -16.01
N CYS A 657 -7.54 -0.91 -14.81
CA CYS A 657 -7.06 -0.19 -13.63
C CYS A 657 -5.93 -0.89 -12.87
N PHE A 658 -5.67 -2.18 -13.15
CA PHE A 658 -4.56 -2.96 -12.58
C PHE A 658 -3.81 -3.83 -13.61
N ARG A 659 -4.32 -3.93 -14.86
CA ARG A 659 -3.67 -4.58 -16.00
C ARG A 659 -3.28 -3.57 -17.10
N PRO A 660 -2.19 -3.80 -17.85
CA PRO A 660 -1.10 -4.73 -17.53
C PRO A 660 -0.30 -4.25 -16.31
N SER A 661 0.61 -5.09 -15.81
CA SER A 661 1.47 -4.77 -14.66
C SER A 661 2.93 -5.16 -14.91
N PRO A 662 3.89 -4.78 -14.05
CA PRO A 662 5.28 -5.22 -14.19
C PRO A 662 5.44 -6.73 -14.05
N SER A 663 4.66 -7.36 -13.17
CA SER A 663 4.70 -8.81 -12.92
C SER A 663 3.86 -9.62 -13.91
N TYR A 664 2.84 -9.03 -14.53
CA TYR A 664 2.10 -9.63 -15.65
C TYR A 664 2.02 -8.62 -16.82
N PRO A 665 3.09 -8.53 -17.65
CA PRO A 665 3.13 -7.61 -18.76
C PRO A 665 2.20 -8.02 -19.90
N LEU A 666 1.69 -7.02 -20.65
CA LEU A 666 0.89 -7.22 -21.85
C LEU A 666 1.68 -8.08 -22.87
N PRO A 667 1.16 -9.25 -23.31
CA PRO A 667 1.89 -10.11 -24.24
C PRO A 667 2.12 -9.44 -25.59
N ASN A 668 3.16 -9.85 -26.31
CA ASN A 668 3.41 -9.37 -27.68
C ASN A 668 3.95 -10.53 -28.54
N PRO A 669 3.19 -11.03 -29.53
CA PRO A 669 1.83 -10.63 -29.89
C PRO A 669 0.79 -10.97 -28.81
N ILE A 670 -0.38 -10.35 -28.90
CA ILE A 670 -1.59 -10.75 -28.19
C ILE A 670 -2.07 -12.09 -28.76
N HIS A 671 -2.49 -13.01 -27.88
CA HIS A 671 -2.94 -14.35 -28.29
C HIS A 671 -4.30 -14.29 -29.01
N GLU A 672 -4.44 -14.98 -30.15
CA GLU A 672 -5.63 -14.87 -31.03
C GLU A 672 -6.96 -15.18 -30.33
N GLN A 673 -6.96 -16.05 -29.31
CA GLN A 673 -8.18 -16.43 -28.57
C GLN A 673 -8.64 -15.40 -27.52
N VAL A 674 -7.86 -14.35 -27.29
CA VAL A 674 -8.19 -13.24 -26.36
C VAL A 674 -9.07 -12.19 -27.03
N LEU A 675 -8.92 -12.00 -28.33
CA LEU A 675 -9.57 -10.92 -29.06
C LEU A 675 -10.85 -11.40 -29.74
N ASP A 676 -11.85 -10.51 -29.86
CA ASP A 676 -13.03 -10.79 -30.67
C ASP A 676 -12.61 -11.03 -32.14
N GLN A 677 -13.33 -11.91 -32.85
CA GLN A 677 -13.09 -12.14 -34.28
C GLN A 677 -13.60 -10.93 -35.09
N ASP A 678 -12.70 -10.01 -35.37
CA ASP A 678 -12.94 -8.68 -35.97
C ASP A 678 -11.80 -8.36 -36.95
N ASP A 679 -12.13 -7.95 -38.17
CA ASP A 679 -11.15 -7.61 -39.23
C ASP A 679 -10.19 -6.48 -38.83
N PHE A 680 -10.49 -5.71 -37.78
CA PHE A 680 -9.58 -4.73 -37.19
C PHE A 680 -8.32 -5.35 -36.58
N PHE A 681 -8.40 -6.57 -36.04
CA PHE A 681 -7.27 -7.22 -35.37
C PHE A 681 -6.48 -8.11 -36.36
N PRO A 682 -5.23 -7.73 -36.73
CA PRO A 682 -4.40 -8.59 -37.57
C PRO A 682 -3.97 -9.84 -36.79
N VAL A 683 -3.71 -10.94 -37.50
CA VAL A 683 -3.22 -12.20 -36.90
C VAL A 683 -1.79 -12.45 -37.37
N PRO A 684 -0.78 -12.51 -36.46
CA PRO A 684 -0.87 -12.27 -35.02
C PRO A 684 -1.00 -10.77 -34.67
N CYS A 685 -1.73 -10.45 -33.59
CA CYS A 685 -2.00 -9.06 -33.20
C CYS A 685 -0.82 -8.47 -32.40
N PRO A 686 -0.15 -7.41 -32.87
CA PRO A 686 0.94 -6.80 -32.12
C PRO A 686 0.39 -5.99 -30.92
N ALA A 687 1.16 -5.93 -29.84
CA ALA A 687 0.79 -5.14 -28.65
C ALA A 687 0.65 -3.63 -28.94
N SER A 688 1.29 -3.13 -30.00
CA SER A 688 1.25 -1.73 -30.44
C SER A 688 -0.16 -1.18 -30.64
N ILE A 689 -1.09 -2.01 -31.10
CA ILE A 689 -2.51 -1.65 -31.27
C ILE A 689 -3.14 -1.14 -29.96
N PHE A 690 -2.63 -1.57 -28.80
CA PHE A 690 -3.06 -1.09 -27.49
C PHE A 690 -2.03 -0.14 -26.86
N THR A 691 -0.73 -0.44 -26.94
CA THR A 691 0.31 0.32 -26.23
C THR A 691 0.53 1.73 -26.75
N ASP A 692 0.32 1.94 -28.04
CA ASP A 692 0.56 3.23 -28.71
C ASP A 692 -0.59 4.20 -28.44
N HIS A 693 -1.76 3.65 -28.07
CA HIS A 693 -2.96 4.37 -27.62
C HIS A 693 -3.12 4.40 -26.09
N HIS A 694 -2.15 3.87 -25.33
CA HIS A 694 -2.19 3.87 -23.86
C HIS A 694 -2.29 5.32 -23.34
N PRO A 695 -3.31 5.69 -22.53
CA PRO A 695 -3.62 7.11 -22.28
C PRO A 695 -2.48 7.96 -21.70
N GLN A 696 -1.60 7.36 -20.91
CA GLN A 696 -0.43 8.04 -20.34
C GLN A 696 0.71 8.27 -21.35
N ALA A 697 0.84 7.44 -22.39
CA ALA A 697 2.02 7.38 -23.26
C ALA A 697 2.28 8.70 -24.02
N ALA A 698 1.22 9.35 -24.51
CA ALA A 698 1.31 10.64 -25.19
C ALA A 698 1.70 11.82 -24.27
N THR A 699 1.69 11.62 -22.95
CA THR A 699 1.98 12.67 -21.95
C THR A 699 3.37 12.55 -21.32
N THR A 700 4.00 11.38 -21.40
CA THR A 700 5.27 11.07 -20.74
C THR A 700 6.46 11.14 -21.70
N GLN A 701 7.19 12.26 -21.72
CA GLN A 701 8.53 12.38 -22.35
C GLN A 701 9.64 11.69 -21.52
N ASN A 702 9.32 10.57 -20.86
CA ASN A 702 10.19 9.93 -19.87
C ASN A 702 10.61 8.52 -20.34
N SER A 703 11.91 8.25 -20.35
CA SER A 703 12.50 7.00 -20.85
C SER A 703 12.21 5.76 -19.99
N SER A 704 11.59 5.92 -18.82
CA SER A 704 11.21 4.84 -17.90
C SER A 704 9.74 4.44 -17.96
N PHE A 705 8.96 4.97 -18.92
CA PHE A 705 7.55 4.60 -19.09
C PHE A 705 7.39 3.48 -20.12
N ASP A 706 6.66 2.42 -19.76
CA ASP A 706 6.33 1.29 -20.65
C ASP A 706 4.84 0.94 -20.53
N SER A 707 4.11 1.13 -21.63
CA SER A 707 2.69 0.78 -21.77
C SER A 707 2.40 -0.72 -21.62
N ARG A 708 3.42 -1.60 -21.74
CA ARG A 708 3.25 -3.05 -21.53
C ARG A 708 3.29 -3.46 -20.06
N THR A 709 3.75 -2.60 -19.16
CA THR A 709 3.88 -2.88 -17.72
C THR A 709 3.15 -1.88 -16.82
N THR A 710 2.44 -0.92 -17.41
CA THR A 710 1.66 0.11 -16.69
C THR A 710 0.16 -0.06 -16.91
N PRO A 711 -0.70 0.04 -15.88
CA PRO A 711 -2.15 0.03 -16.06
C PRO A 711 -2.66 1.21 -16.88
N PHE A 712 -3.61 0.95 -17.79
CA PHE A 712 -4.16 1.94 -18.71
C PHE A 712 -4.88 3.09 -17.99
N HIS A 713 -5.56 2.77 -16.88
CA HIS A 713 -6.39 3.70 -16.12
C HIS A 713 -6.08 3.64 -14.62
N LYS A 714 -6.67 4.57 -13.88
CA LYS A 714 -6.76 4.62 -12.42
C LYS A 714 -8.23 4.74 -12.01
N ILE A 715 -8.53 4.57 -10.73
CA ILE A 715 -9.84 4.84 -10.17
C ILE A 715 -10.18 6.33 -10.31
N SER A 716 -11.40 6.63 -10.76
CA SER A 716 -11.85 8.01 -10.99
C SER A 716 -11.82 8.86 -9.72
N THR A 717 -11.13 10.00 -9.78
CA THR A 717 -11.13 11.05 -8.73
C THR A 717 -12.14 12.17 -9.02
N LYS A 718 -13.01 12.00 -10.03
CA LYS A 718 -14.02 13.00 -10.41
C LYS A 718 -15.12 13.11 -9.35
N SER A 719 -15.81 14.26 -9.32
CA SER A 719 -17.00 14.48 -8.48
C SER A 719 -18.21 13.62 -8.88
N SER A 720 -18.14 12.91 -10.02
CA SER A 720 -19.08 11.88 -10.46
C SER A 720 -18.61 10.45 -10.15
N SER A 721 -17.55 10.25 -9.35
CA SER A 721 -17.02 8.94 -9.01
C SER A 721 -18.02 8.09 -8.19
N ALA A 722 -18.04 6.78 -8.46
CA ALA A 722 -18.74 5.79 -7.66
C ALA A 722 -18.01 5.49 -6.33
N TYR A 723 -16.71 5.76 -6.28
CA TYR A 723 -15.84 5.45 -5.13
C TYR A 723 -15.91 6.55 -4.08
N THR A 724 -16.36 6.22 -2.87
CA THR A 724 -16.50 7.16 -1.75
C THR A 724 -15.16 7.79 -1.34
N HIS A 725 -14.07 7.02 -1.42
CA HIS A 725 -12.71 7.50 -1.15
C HIS A 725 -11.75 7.02 -2.27
N PRO A 726 -11.71 7.71 -3.44
CA PRO A 726 -11.00 7.24 -4.63
C PRO A 726 -9.52 6.92 -4.42
N GLN A 727 -8.82 7.66 -3.56
CA GLN A 727 -7.40 7.43 -3.27
C GLN A 727 -7.17 6.13 -2.48
N ILE A 728 -8.07 5.83 -1.53
CA ILE A 728 -8.02 4.57 -0.76
C ILE A 728 -8.47 3.40 -1.64
N ALA A 729 -9.43 3.62 -2.53
CA ALA A 729 -9.84 2.64 -3.52
C ALA A 729 -8.69 2.28 -4.48
N GLN A 730 -7.94 3.27 -4.96
CA GLN A 730 -6.74 3.02 -5.76
C GLN A 730 -5.71 2.19 -4.99
N GLN A 731 -5.47 2.46 -3.69
CA GLN A 731 -4.57 1.64 -2.86
C GLN A 731 -5.04 0.17 -2.74
N SER A 732 -6.35 -0.07 -2.71
CA SER A 732 -6.91 -1.43 -2.76
C SER A 732 -6.75 -2.07 -4.15
N VAL A 733 -6.88 -1.32 -5.23
CA VAL A 733 -6.65 -1.81 -6.61
C VAL A 733 -5.16 -2.05 -6.89
N ASP A 734 -4.26 -1.22 -6.37
CA ASP A 734 -2.81 -1.40 -6.48
C ASP A 734 -2.37 -2.70 -5.79
N ARG A 735 -2.96 -3.00 -4.61
CA ARG A 735 -2.74 -4.28 -3.90
C ARG A 735 -3.26 -5.51 -4.66
N LEU A 736 -4.28 -5.36 -5.53
CA LEU A 736 -4.85 -6.45 -6.33
C LEU A 736 -3.85 -7.02 -7.36
N VAL A 737 -2.87 -6.23 -7.79
CA VAL A 737 -1.87 -6.60 -8.82
C VAL A 737 -1.12 -7.90 -8.47
N GLN A 738 -0.79 -8.15 -7.21
CA GLN A 738 -0.06 -9.36 -6.80
C GLN A 738 -0.94 -10.63 -6.81
N PHE A 739 -2.26 -10.48 -6.54
CA PHE A 739 -3.23 -11.57 -6.69
C PHE A 739 -3.42 -11.89 -8.18
N ASP A 740 -3.57 -10.87 -9.01
CA ASP A 740 -3.72 -11.06 -10.45
C ASP A 740 -2.46 -11.61 -11.14
N ALA A 741 -1.27 -11.30 -10.63
CA ALA A 741 -0.01 -11.91 -11.09
C ALA A 741 0.21 -13.35 -10.59
N SER A 742 -0.35 -13.74 -9.42
CA SER A 742 -0.08 -15.06 -8.82
C SER A 742 -0.63 -16.22 -9.67
N PRO A 743 0.18 -17.22 -10.06
CA PRO A 743 -0.29 -18.39 -10.82
C PRO A 743 -1.19 -19.34 -10.01
N SER A 744 -1.42 -19.07 -8.72
CA SER A 744 -2.35 -19.80 -7.86
C SER A 744 -3.56 -18.96 -7.41
N VAL A 745 -3.83 -17.80 -8.03
CA VAL A 745 -5.06 -17.03 -7.77
C VAL A 745 -5.78 -16.64 -9.07
N LEU A 746 -7.08 -16.96 -9.17
CA LEU A 746 -7.99 -16.35 -10.13
C LEU A 746 -8.64 -15.11 -9.51
N VAL A 747 -8.59 -13.97 -10.18
CA VAL A 747 -9.26 -12.73 -9.72
C VAL A 747 -10.61 -12.59 -10.41
N CYS A 748 -11.69 -12.56 -9.62
CA CYS A 748 -13.07 -12.40 -10.06
C CYS A 748 -13.73 -11.20 -9.34
N PHE A 749 -13.94 -10.08 -10.02
CA PHE A 749 -14.77 -8.98 -9.54
C PHE A 749 -16.13 -9.00 -10.24
N ALA A 750 -17.20 -8.54 -9.56
CA ALA A 750 -18.59 -8.76 -10.00
C ALA A 750 -18.90 -8.16 -11.39
N HIS A 751 -18.09 -7.19 -11.82
CA HIS A 751 -18.27 -6.39 -13.02
C HIS A 751 -17.28 -6.73 -14.17
N ASP A 752 -16.59 -7.88 -14.12
CA ASP A 752 -15.74 -8.35 -15.23
C ASP A 752 -16.57 -9.15 -16.26
N PRO A 753 -16.79 -8.64 -17.50
CA PRO A 753 -17.58 -9.32 -18.53
C PRO A 753 -17.01 -10.67 -18.97
N SER A 754 -15.70 -10.90 -18.75
CA SER A 754 -15.02 -12.12 -19.16
C SER A 754 -15.48 -13.34 -18.34
N LEU A 755 -15.87 -13.12 -17.08
CA LEU A 755 -16.37 -14.17 -16.19
C LEU A 755 -17.68 -14.75 -16.72
N ALA A 756 -18.61 -13.88 -17.12
CA ALA A 756 -19.89 -14.28 -17.73
C ALA A 756 -19.72 -14.89 -19.15
N ARG A 757 -18.61 -14.62 -19.84
CA ARG A 757 -18.28 -15.20 -21.16
C ARG A 757 -17.62 -16.57 -21.08
N TYR A 758 -16.74 -16.81 -20.11
CA TYR A 758 -15.78 -17.92 -20.16
C TYR A 758 -15.83 -18.90 -18.97
N LEU A 759 -16.49 -18.54 -17.87
CA LEU A 759 -16.59 -19.38 -16.67
C LEU A 759 -17.98 -20.05 -16.58
N PRO A 760 -18.10 -21.22 -15.91
CA PRO A 760 -19.40 -21.83 -15.66
C PRO A 760 -20.24 -20.95 -14.72
N THR A 761 -21.44 -20.57 -15.17
CA THR A 761 -22.48 -20.02 -14.30
C THR A 761 -23.48 -21.11 -13.93
N MET A 762 -24.16 -20.97 -12.81
CA MET A 762 -25.23 -21.89 -12.41
C MET A 762 -26.38 -21.94 -13.43
N ASN A 763 -26.52 -20.91 -14.26
CA ASN A 763 -27.55 -20.81 -15.29
C ASN A 763 -27.14 -21.49 -16.62
N SER A 764 -25.86 -21.84 -16.81
CA SER A 764 -25.33 -22.48 -18.01
C SER A 764 -24.76 -23.88 -17.76
N ASN A 765 -24.16 -24.09 -16.59
CA ASN A 765 -23.38 -25.29 -16.23
C ASN A 765 -23.55 -25.59 -14.73
N PRO A 766 -24.76 -26.01 -14.29
CA PRO A 766 -25.16 -26.02 -12.88
C PRO A 766 -24.35 -26.98 -11.99
N ASP A 767 -23.86 -28.05 -12.59
CA ASP A 767 -23.02 -29.07 -11.95
C ASP A 767 -21.57 -28.64 -11.75
N LEU A 768 -21.10 -27.60 -12.46
CA LEU A 768 -19.73 -27.11 -12.39
C LEU A 768 -19.55 -26.03 -11.32
N ASP A 769 -18.28 -25.82 -10.98
CA ASP A 769 -17.79 -24.81 -10.04
C ASP A 769 -16.44 -24.27 -10.53
N LEU A 770 -15.93 -23.26 -9.83
CA LEU A 770 -14.66 -22.62 -10.15
C LEU A 770 -13.45 -23.42 -9.66
N ASN A 771 -13.61 -24.52 -8.90
CA ASN A 771 -12.47 -25.14 -8.21
C ASN A 771 -11.44 -25.75 -9.19
N ALA A 772 -11.86 -26.09 -10.41
CA ALA A 772 -10.99 -26.55 -11.50
C ALA A 772 -10.39 -25.43 -12.37
N TRP A 773 -10.44 -24.15 -11.95
CA TRP A 773 -10.06 -23.01 -12.81
C TRP A 773 -8.65 -23.09 -13.39
N LYS A 774 -7.66 -23.53 -12.59
CA LYS A 774 -6.24 -23.56 -12.97
C LYS A 774 -5.94 -24.66 -13.98
N SER A 775 -6.51 -25.84 -13.80
CA SER A 775 -6.40 -26.96 -14.76
C SER A 775 -7.25 -26.76 -16.02
N SER A 776 -8.27 -25.91 -15.96
CA SER A 776 -9.14 -25.57 -17.10
C SER A 776 -8.63 -24.40 -17.96
N GLY A 777 -7.52 -23.75 -17.58
CA GLY A 777 -6.96 -22.59 -18.29
C GLY A 777 -7.88 -21.37 -18.29
N TRP A 778 -8.70 -21.21 -17.24
CA TRP A 778 -9.73 -20.17 -17.19
C TRP A 778 -9.19 -18.79 -16.87
N LYS A 779 -8.09 -18.69 -16.10
CA LYS A 779 -7.43 -17.42 -15.81
C LYS A 779 -6.92 -16.77 -17.10
N GLU A 780 -6.28 -17.56 -17.94
CA GLU A 780 -5.64 -17.16 -19.19
C GLU A 780 -6.67 -16.64 -20.21
N ARG A 781 -7.89 -17.20 -20.21
CA ARG A 781 -9.02 -16.72 -21.03
C ARG A 781 -9.58 -15.39 -20.55
N CYS A 782 -9.73 -15.22 -19.23
CA CYS A 782 -10.35 -14.02 -18.65
C CYS A 782 -9.40 -12.82 -18.64
N HIS A 783 -8.13 -13.04 -18.30
CA HIS A 783 -7.22 -12.00 -17.84
C HIS A 783 -7.01 -10.84 -18.85
N TRP A 784 -6.98 -11.12 -20.16
CA TRP A 784 -6.79 -10.09 -21.21
C TRP A 784 -8.06 -9.69 -21.99
N ASP A 785 -9.23 -10.27 -21.68
CA ASP A 785 -10.46 -10.02 -22.45
C ASP A 785 -10.88 -8.53 -22.48
N TRP A 786 -10.57 -7.80 -21.41
CA TRP A 786 -10.84 -6.36 -21.27
C TRP A 786 -10.21 -5.49 -22.37
N LEU A 787 -9.16 -5.95 -23.06
CA LEU A 787 -8.57 -5.25 -24.20
C LEU A 787 -9.60 -4.98 -25.30
N ASN A 788 -10.59 -5.87 -25.45
CA ASN A 788 -11.66 -5.71 -26.41
C ASN A 788 -12.63 -4.55 -26.08
N LEU A 789 -12.64 -4.09 -24.82
CA LEU A 789 -13.41 -2.94 -24.34
C LEU A 789 -12.71 -1.60 -24.63
N LEU A 790 -11.42 -1.62 -25.01
CA LEU A 790 -10.68 -0.42 -25.41
C LEU A 790 -11.07 0.05 -26.83
N PRO A 791 -10.94 1.36 -27.13
CA PRO A 791 -11.10 1.90 -28.48
C PRO A 791 -10.17 1.25 -29.51
N ARG A 792 -10.61 1.25 -30.76
CA ARG A 792 -9.99 0.59 -31.92
C ARG A 792 -9.79 1.63 -33.04
N GLY A 793 -8.75 2.46 -32.91
CA GLY A 793 -8.56 3.64 -33.77
C GLY A 793 -9.66 4.68 -33.53
N ASP A 794 -10.38 5.08 -34.58
CA ASP A 794 -11.54 5.98 -34.51
C ASP A 794 -12.85 5.27 -34.08
N LEU A 795 -12.82 3.95 -33.82
CA LEU A 795 -13.98 3.18 -33.39
C LEU A 795 -13.96 2.94 -31.86
N PRO A 796 -15.13 2.83 -31.20
CA PRO A 796 -15.19 2.32 -29.83
C PRO A 796 -14.78 0.84 -29.77
N GLY A 797 -14.55 0.33 -28.56
CA GLY A 797 -14.41 -1.10 -28.30
C GLY A 797 -15.73 -1.87 -28.50
N ARG A 798 -15.92 -2.97 -27.75
CA ARG A 798 -17.24 -3.64 -27.67
C ARG A 798 -18.30 -2.62 -27.26
N LYS A 799 -19.18 -2.28 -28.21
CA LYS A 799 -20.26 -1.32 -28.00
C LYS A 799 -21.21 -1.87 -26.94
N PRO A 800 -21.70 -1.03 -26.00
CA PRO A 800 -22.84 -1.39 -25.18
C PRO A 800 -24.01 -1.85 -26.05
N VAL A 801 -24.55 -3.02 -25.71
CA VAL A 801 -25.70 -3.65 -26.38
C VAL A 801 -26.99 -3.27 -25.62
N LEU A 802 -26.86 -2.93 -24.33
CA LEU A 802 -27.94 -2.53 -23.46
C LEU A 802 -28.28 -1.03 -23.59
N ASP A 803 -29.33 -0.72 -24.36
CA ASP A 803 -29.97 0.60 -24.31
C ASP A 803 -31.06 0.66 -23.23
N GLY A 804 -31.05 1.75 -22.47
CA GLY A 804 -32.07 2.14 -21.50
C GLY A 804 -32.24 1.25 -20.26
N TYR A 805 -33.31 1.54 -19.52
CA TYR A 805 -33.74 0.73 -18.39
C TYR A 805 -34.67 -0.38 -18.84
N TRP A 806 -34.58 -1.54 -18.21
CA TRP A 806 -35.42 -2.70 -18.51
C TRP A 806 -36.22 -3.14 -17.30
N ARG A 807 -37.51 -3.40 -17.49
CA ARG A 807 -38.44 -3.81 -16.45
C ARG A 807 -39.36 -4.91 -16.97
N ASP A 808 -39.62 -5.91 -16.14
CA ASP A 808 -40.54 -7.01 -16.44
C ASP A 808 -40.25 -7.68 -17.81
N GLY A 809 -38.95 -7.81 -18.13
CA GLY A 809 -38.42 -8.39 -19.37
C GLY A 809 -38.41 -7.49 -20.61
N LYS A 810 -38.75 -6.20 -20.50
CA LYS A 810 -38.94 -5.26 -21.62
C LYS A 810 -38.23 -3.91 -21.39
N PRO A 811 -37.92 -3.14 -22.45
CA PRO A 811 -37.50 -1.75 -22.31
C PRO A 811 -38.54 -0.91 -21.57
N TRP A 812 -38.08 -0.02 -20.69
CA TRP A 812 -38.89 0.85 -19.86
C TRP A 812 -38.62 2.32 -20.24
N HIS A 813 -39.39 2.82 -21.20
CA HIS A 813 -39.09 4.09 -21.88
C HIS A 813 -39.25 5.34 -20.99
N ASP A 814 -40.13 5.32 -19.99
CA ASP A 814 -40.38 6.39 -19.02
C ASP A 814 -39.69 6.16 -17.66
N ALA A 815 -38.64 5.31 -17.65
CA ALA A 815 -37.95 4.92 -16.43
C ALA A 815 -37.29 6.09 -15.71
N ARG A 816 -36.65 7.04 -16.42
CA ARG A 816 -35.90 8.13 -15.77
C ARG A 816 -36.85 9.05 -15.01
N GLU A 817 -37.96 9.41 -15.64
CA GLU A 817 -39.07 10.17 -15.05
C GLU A 817 -39.66 9.42 -13.85
N CYS A 818 -39.93 8.11 -13.98
CA CYS A 818 -40.45 7.29 -12.89
C CYS A 818 -39.50 7.16 -11.69
N LEU A 819 -38.20 6.99 -11.94
CA LEU A 819 -37.16 6.85 -10.92
C LEU A 819 -36.94 8.18 -10.19
N ILE A 820 -36.93 9.31 -10.91
CA ILE A 820 -36.88 10.66 -10.32
C ILE A 820 -38.16 10.97 -9.52
N ALA A 821 -39.34 10.64 -10.04
CA ALA A 821 -40.60 10.83 -9.30
C ALA A 821 -40.63 10.01 -8.00
N ARG A 822 -40.09 8.78 -8.03
CA ARG A 822 -39.94 7.91 -6.85
C ARG A 822 -38.82 8.33 -5.89
N SER A 823 -37.83 9.11 -6.33
CA SER A 823 -36.79 9.67 -5.45
C SER A 823 -37.27 10.86 -4.62
N GLY A 824 -38.48 11.38 -4.87
CA GLY A 824 -39.07 12.45 -4.08
C GLY A 824 -38.30 13.78 -4.12
N ASN A 825 -37.54 14.03 -5.19
CA ASN A 825 -36.61 15.15 -5.33
C ASN A 825 -35.46 15.17 -4.29
N VAL A 826 -35.11 14.03 -3.68
CA VAL A 826 -33.83 13.90 -2.94
C VAL A 826 -32.70 14.16 -3.93
N LYS A 827 -31.99 15.28 -3.77
CA LYS A 827 -30.78 15.56 -4.54
C LYS A 827 -29.69 14.57 -4.13
N GLY A 828 -29.40 13.59 -4.98
CA GLY A 828 -28.22 12.76 -4.82
C GLY A 828 -26.95 13.61 -4.87
N SER A 829 -26.34 13.86 -3.72
CA SER A 829 -24.96 14.31 -3.66
C SER A 829 -24.04 13.18 -4.16
N GLY A 830 -22.82 13.53 -4.56
CA GLY A 830 -21.71 12.57 -4.54
C GLY A 830 -21.60 11.93 -3.15
N LEU A 831 -21.10 10.70 -3.10
CA LEU A 831 -20.71 10.06 -1.84
C LEU A 831 -19.33 10.59 -1.41
#